data_AF-Q63P77-F1
#
_entry.id   AF-Q63P77-F1
#
_cell.length_a   1.000
_cell.length_b   1.000
_cell.length_c   1.000
_cell.angle_alpha   90.00
_cell.angle_beta   90.00
_cell.angle_gamma   90.00
#
_symmetry.space_group_name_H-M   'P 1'
#
loop_
_entity.id
_entity.type
_entity.pdbx_description
1 polymer ?
#
loop_
_entity_poly.entity_id
_entity_poly.type
_entity_poly.pdbx_seq_one_letter_code
_entity_poly.pdbx_strand_id
1 'polypeptide(L)'
;MNARRRFLQGTATTGIAAATLAAFPLSIRRALAIPANNRTGTIRDVEHIVILMQENRSFDNYFGTLRGVRGFGDRFGIPLPNALTVWQQRNATGALVLPYHLDGSKGNAQRVSGTPHSWDDGQNAWDGGRMYQWPRYKNTASMGYFRESELPFQFALANAFTICDAYHCSMHAGTNSNRMFMWTGTNGPTGAGVASVVNEWDDIGPSTFGYEWKTYPERLQEAGVSWKVYQNMPDNFTDNALAGFRQYRRANEASGKPVSNSDKVVSPAYDPASDDVRNPLYKGIANTMPDGGFLGAFKEDIRAGKLPQVSWVVAPAAYSEHPGPSSPVQGAWYIQEVLDALTATPDVWSKTVLLVNFDENDGYFDHVPSPSAPSLNPDGSPAGKTTLPEADIAFERFTHPKPPGTKSQPQPDARVYGPGVRVPMYVISPWSRGGWVNSQVFDHTSTLRFIEARFGVREPNISAFRRSVCGDLTSAFNFVRPNNEPLPTLAGRKTRAQADALRAAQQQMPQIVPPANGLLPRQETGTRPSRALPYELHVNAVARTLDGTLRLVFANTGQAAAVFHVYDKLNLGRLPRRYMVEAGKQLDDVWAAMTDNGGKYDLWVLGPNGLHRHFTGDMNRLRAGGAPVPEVRVEYDRQHGNVQLLLRNEGARECVFTVRAKAYRDDGPWTFKVKGGAERKHHWKLDGSGNWYDFVVTCDADTGYSRRFAGRVETGEHSVSDPAMGFGDRF
;
A
#
# COMPACT_ATOMS: atom_id res chain seq x y z
N MET A 1 -45.09 8.37 33.50
CA MET A 1 -45.20 7.29 32.48
C MET A 1 -44.06 7.35 31.43
N ASN A 2 -42.82 7.71 31.80
CA ASN A 2 -41.75 8.04 30.82
C ASN A 2 -40.34 7.45 31.12
N ALA A 3 -40.23 6.43 31.99
CA ALA A 3 -38.96 5.69 32.19
C ALA A 3 -38.95 4.33 31.46
N ARG A 4 -40.08 3.61 31.44
CA ARG A 4 -40.20 2.32 30.73
C ARG A 4 -40.14 2.43 29.19
N ARG A 5 -40.54 3.55 28.61
CA ARG A 5 -40.52 3.76 27.14
C ARG A 5 -39.12 4.07 26.59
N ARG A 6 -38.21 4.65 27.39
CA ARG A 6 -36.79 4.81 27.01
C ARG A 6 -35.99 3.53 27.21
N PHE A 7 -36.31 2.73 28.23
CA PHE A 7 -35.65 1.44 28.46
C PHE A 7 -35.92 0.45 27.30
N LEU A 8 -37.14 0.43 26.75
CA LEU A 8 -37.49 -0.42 25.60
C LEU A 8 -36.98 0.09 24.24
N GLN A 9 -36.57 1.36 24.14
CA GLN A 9 -35.88 1.89 22.95
C GLN A 9 -34.37 1.59 22.97
N GLY A 10 -33.78 1.31 24.15
CA GLY A 10 -32.39 0.90 24.30
C GLY A 10 -32.13 -0.59 24.04
N THR A 11 -33.18 -1.43 24.01
CA THR A 11 -33.07 -2.88 23.83
C THR A 11 -33.45 -3.38 22.43
N ALA A 12 -33.96 -2.51 21.56
CA ALA A 12 -34.35 -2.87 20.19
C ALA A 12 -33.19 -2.80 19.18
N THR A 13 -32.06 -2.16 19.52
CA THR A 13 -30.86 -2.08 18.66
C THR A 13 -29.87 -3.23 18.85
N THR A 14 -30.07 -4.10 19.84
CA THR A 14 -29.21 -5.26 20.11
C THR A 14 -29.65 -6.56 19.43
N GLY A 15 -30.82 -6.57 18.77
CA GLY A 15 -31.42 -7.79 18.20
C GLY A 15 -30.95 -8.19 16.81
N ILE A 16 -30.41 -7.26 16.01
CA ILE A 16 -30.06 -7.53 14.59
C ILE A 16 -28.59 -7.96 14.42
N ALA A 17 -27.70 -7.70 15.39
CA ALA A 17 -26.28 -8.06 15.28
C ALA A 17 -25.96 -9.55 15.52
N ALA A 18 -26.83 -10.30 16.23
CA ALA A 18 -26.51 -11.66 16.63
C ALA A 18 -26.52 -12.66 15.44
N ALA A 19 -27.40 -12.46 14.46
CA ALA A 19 -27.52 -13.34 13.29
C ALA A 19 -26.44 -13.07 12.22
N THR A 20 -25.95 -11.82 12.10
CA THR A 20 -24.90 -11.43 11.14
C THR A 20 -23.51 -11.89 11.57
N LEU A 21 -23.25 -11.92 12.88
CA LEU A 21 -21.96 -12.35 13.43
C LEU A 21 -21.65 -13.83 13.21
N ALA A 22 -22.64 -14.73 13.17
CA ALA A 22 -22.44 -16.18 13.22
C ALA A 22 -21.53 -16.77 12.14
N ALA A 23 -21.34 -16.04 11.06
CA ALA A 23 -20.57 -16.50 9.93
C ALA A 23 -19.04 -16.30 10.15
N PHE A 24 -18.60 -15.28 10.92
CA PHE A 24 -17.17 -14.97 11.07
C PHE A 24 -16.43 -16.02 11.93
N PRO A 25 -15.10 -16.22 11.72
CA PRO A 25 -14.25 -16.91 12.67
C PRO A 25 -14.46 -16.38 14.11
N LEU A 26 -14.44 -17.26 15.11
CA LEU A 26 -14.75 -16.89 16.50
C LEU A 26 -13.85 -15.77 17.04
N SER A 27 -12.57 -15.74 16.65
CA SER A 27 -11.62 -14.69 17.00
C SER A 27 -12.08 -13.31 16.50
N ILE A 28 -12.48 -13.22 15.23
CA ILE A 28 -13.01 -12.00 14.61
C ILE A 28 -14.33 -11.60 15.26
N ARG A 29 -15.24 -12.54 15.56
CA ARG A 29 -16.50 -12.24 16.25
C ARG A 29 -16.27 -11.63 17.62
N ARG A 30 -15.35 -12.18 18.41
CA ARG A 30 -14.97 -11.61 19.72
C ARG A 30 -14.38 -10.22 19.55
N ALA A 31 -13.46 -10.05 18.60
CA ALA A 31 -12.85 -8.77 18.30
C ALA A 31 -13.88 -7.69 17.92
N LEU A 32 -14.87 -8.04 17.08
CA LEU A 32 -15.95 -7.14 16.67
C LEU A 32 -16.95 -6.84 17.79
N ALA A 33 -17.16 -7.77 18.72
CA ALA A 33 -18.12 -7.63 19.82
C ALA A 33 -17.63 -6.68 20.93
N ILE A 34 -16.32 -6.55 21.11
CA ILE A 34 -15.74 -5.67 22.13
C ILE A 34 -15.68 -4.24 21.57
N PRO A 35 -16.34 -3.27 22.23
CA PRO A 35 -16.33 -1.88 21.77
C PRO A 35 -14.96 -1.22 21.97
N ALA A 36 -14.70 -0.18 21.19
CA ALA A 36 -13.53 0.65 21.39
C ALA A 36 -13.67 1.45 22.68
N ASN A 37 -12.58 1.55 23.45
CA ASN A 37 -12.41 2.63 24.40
C ASN A 37 -12.48 3.95 23.61
N ASN A 38 -13.43 4.81 23.95
CA ASN A 38 -13.68 6.02 23.18
C ASN A 38 -13.86 7.22 24.11
N ARG A 39 -12.90 7.40 25.02
CA ARG A 39 -12.95 8.42 26.07
C ARG A 39 -12.72 9.82 25.51
N THR A 40 -11.85 9.97 24.52
CA THR A 40 -11.47 11.26 23.95
C THR A 40 -11.99 11.45 22.52
N GLY A 41 -12.34 10.39 21.80
CA GLY A 41 -12.69 10.49 20.38
C GLY A 41 -11.48 10.64 19.48
N THR A 42 -10.28 10.33 19.98
CA THR A 42 -9.01 10.57 19.28
C THR A 42 -8.06 9.38 19.41
N ILE A 43 -6.94 9.42 18.70
CA ILE A 43 -5.86 8.42 18.81
C ILE A 43 -5.38 8.21 20.27
N ARG A 44 -5.58 9.19 21.17
CA ARG A 44 -5.15 9.09 22.58
C ARG A 44 -5.85 7.96 23.36
N ASP A 45 -6.94 7.41 22.83
CA ASP A 45 -7.65 6.28 23.45
C ASP A 45 -6.98 4.92 23.19
N VAL A 46 -6.05 4.84 22.24
CA VAL A 46 -5.17 3.68 22.04
C VAL A 46 -4.19 3.60 23.22
N GLU A 47 -3.96 2.44 23.83
CA GLU A 47 -2.90 2.26 24.83
C GLU A 47 -1.82 1.29 24.37
N HIS A 48 -2.17 0.34 23.50
CA HIS A 48 -1.26 -0.66 22.96
C HIS A 48 -1.29 -0.68 21.43
N ILE A 49 -0.10 -0.70 20.82
CA ILE A 49 0.10 -0.90 19.40
C ILE A 49 0.90 -2.20 19.22
N VAL A 50 0.29 -3.20 18.59
CA VAL A 50 0.91 -4.49 18.28
C VAL A 50 1.16 -4.55 16.78
N ILE A 51 2.39 -4.85 16.37
CA ILE A 51 2.80 -4.94 14.97
C ILE A 51 3.26 -6.36 14.69
N LEU A 52 2.65 -7.01 13.70
CA LEU A 52 3.05 -8.30 13.16
C LEU A 52 3.32 -8.14 11.66
N MET A 53 4.57 -8.37 11.25
CA MET A 53 4.97 -8.33 9.84
C MET A 53 5.20 -9.75 9.33
N GLN A 54 4.35 -10.17 8.40
CA GLN A 54 4.44 -11.45 7.69
C GLN A 54 5.35 -11.33 6.44
N GLU A 55 5.62 -12.47 5.83
CA GLU A 55 6.42 -12.73 4.64
C GLU A 55 5.52 -13.28 3.51
N ASN A 56 6.05 -13.41 2.31
CA ASN A 56 6.07 -12.21 1.49
C ASN A 56 5.00 -12.28 0.38
N ARG A 57 4.14 -11.25 0.30
CA ARG A 57 2.92 -11.27 -0.52
C ARG A 57 2.66 -9.90 -1.13
N SER A 58 2.35 -9.89 -2.44
CA SER A 58 1.80 -8.69 -3.06
C SER A 58 0.32 -8.52 -2.71
N PHE A 59 -0.19 -7.29 -2.84
CA PHE A 59 -1.61 -7.04 -2.62
C PHE A 59 -2.48 -7.79 -3.63
N ASP A 60 -2.18 -7.73 -4.94
CA ASP A 60 -2.96 -8.46 -5.94
C ASP A 60 -2.90 -9.99 -5.79
N ASN A 61 -1.81 -10.54 -5.25
CA ASN A 61 -1.72 -11.97 -4.95
C ASN A 61 -2.78 -12.42 -3.95
N TYR A 62 -3.12 -11.61 -2.95
CA TYR A 62 -4.15 -11.93 -1.95
C TYR A 62 -5.52 -11.36 -2.30
N PHE A 63 -5.59 -10.10 -2.69
CA PHE A 63 -6.82 -9.32 -2.71
C PHE A 63 -7.17 -8.75 -4.07
N GLY A 64 -6.47 -9.15 -5.14
CA GLY A 64 -6.81 -8.71 -6.49
C GLY A 64 -8.26 -9.05 -6.88
N THR A 65 -8.85 -10.11 -6.32
CA THR A 65 -10.26 -10.49 -6.58
C THR A 65 -11.27 -9.90 -5.61
N LEU A 66 -10.83 -9.26 -4.52
CA LEU A 66 -11.71 -8.77 -3.46
C LEU A 66 -12.56 -7.59 -3.95
N ARG A 67 -13.89 -7.61 -3.75
CA ARG A 67 -14.74 -6.50 -4.20
C ARG A 67 -14.38 -5.16 -3.56
N GLY A 68 -14.39 -4.08 -4.34
CA GLY A 68 -14.25 -2.71 -3.84
C GLY A 68 -12.84 -2.28 -3.41
N VAL A 69 -11.79 -3.06 -3.70
CA VAL A 69 -10.40 -2.60 -3.63
C VAL A 69 -9.87 -2.36 -5.05
N ARG A 70 -8.75 -1.64 -5.19
CA ARG A 70 -8.01 -1.57 -6.45
C ARG A 70 -7.31 -2.91 -6.74
N GLY A 71 -8.00 -3.80 -7.44
CA GLY A 71 -7.54 -5.15 -7.79
C GLY A 71 -7.62 -5.41 -9.29
N PHE A 72 -7.93 -6.64 -9.70
CA PHE A 72 -7.97 -7.06 -11.10
C PHE A 72 -9.01 -6.33 -11.96
N GLY A 73 -9.99 -5.69 -11.34
CA GLY A 73 -11.00 -4.85 -11.95
C GLY A 73 -10.62 -3.37 -12.05
N ASP A 74 -9.38 -2.99 -11.68
CA ASP A 74 -8.92 -1.61 -11.85
C ASP A 74 -8.99 -1.21 -13.33
N ARG A 75 -9.69 -0.12 -13.58
CA ARG A 75 -9.95 0.40 -14.93
C ARG A 75 -8.76 1.16 -15.48
N PHE A 76 -7.85 1.61 -14.63
CA PHE A 76 -6.73 2.47 -14.99
C PHE A 76 -5.38 1.82 -14.67
N GLY A 77 -4.99 0.86 -15.50
CA GLY A 77 -3.68 0.19 -15.42
C GLY A 77 -2.54 0.94 -16.11
N ILE A 78 -1.32 0.44 -15.94
CA ILE A 78 -0.13 0.87 -16.68
C ILE A 78 -0.30 0.50 -18.17
N PRO A 79 -0.17 1.45 -19.11
CA PRO A 79 -0.23 1.15 -20.53
C PRO A 79 1.07 0.48 -20.99
N LEU A 80 0.98 -0.65 -21.70
CA LEU A 80 2.14 -1.36 -22.21
C LEU A 80 2.25 -1.25 -23.75
N PRO A 81 3.46 -1.43 -24.32
CA PRO A 81 3.65 -1.46 -25.77
C PRO A 81 2.77 -2.50 -26.47
N ASN A 82 2.50 -2.29 -27.77
CA ASN A 82 1.68 -3.18 -28.61
C ASN A 82 0.22 -3.31 -28.13
N ALA A 83 -0.33 -2.26 -27.52
CA ALA A 83 -1.69 -2.22 -26.97
C ALA A 83 -1.96 -3.32 -25.92
N LEU A 84 -0.92 -3.79 -25.24
CA LEU A 84 -1.05 -4.73 -24.13
C LEU A 84 -1.48 -4.00 -22.87
N THR A 85 -2.14 -4.75 -21.99
CA THR A 85 -2.52 -4.31 -20.65
C THR A 85 -1.44 -4.70 -19.63
N VAL A 86 -1.40 -4.01 -18.49
CA VAL A 86 -0.52 -4.32 -17.33
C VAL A 86 -0.55 -5.80 -16.92
N TRP A 87 -1.65 -6.52 -17.20
CA TRP A 87 -1.80 -7.94 -16.90
C TRP A 87 -1.05 -8.87 -17.86
N GLN A 88 -0.61 -8.39 -19.02
CA GLN A 88 0.01 -9.20 -20.07
C GLN A 88 1.53 -9.03 -20.05
N GLN A 89 2.19 -9.76 -19.15
CA GLN A 89 3.62 -9.65 -18.88
C GLN A 89 4.44 -10.63 -19.72
N ARG A 90 5.68 -10.29 -20.09
CA ARG A 90 6.58 -11.22 -20.81
C ARG A 90 7.52 -11.98 -19.89
N ASN A 91 7.70 -13.28 -20.15
CA ASN A 91 8.74 -14.09 -19.52
C ASN A 91 10.09 -14.01 -20.28
N ALA A 92 11.06 -14.80 -19.86
CA ALA A 92 12.40 -14.83 -20.46
C ALA A 92 12.44 -15.24 -21.95
N THR A 93 11.47 -16.04 -22.42
CA THR A 93 11.35 -16.43 -23.84
C THR A 93 10.57 -15.42 -24.67
N GLY A 94 10.01 -14.38 -24.04
CA GLY A 94 9.15 -13.38 -24.68
C GLY A 94 7.68 -13.78 -24.74
N ALA A 95 7.30 -14.97 -24.27
CA ALA A 95 5.91 -15.40 -24.20
C ALA A 95 5.12 -14.60 -23.17
N LEU A 96 3.84 -14.37 -23.44
CA LEU A 96 2.94 -13.68 -22.52
C LEU A 96 2.52 -14.62 -21.38
N VAL A 97 2.51 -14.08 -20.17
CA VAL A 97 2.01 -14.71 -18.95
C VAL A 97 1.04 -13.72 -18.30
N LEU A 98 -0.17 -14.20 -18.03
CA LEU A 98 -1.22 -13.45 -17.35
C LEU A 98 -1.32 -13.92 -15.90
N PRO A 99 -1.90 -13.13 -14.98
CA PRO A 99 -2.19 -13.62 -13.65
C PRO A 99 -3.10 -14.85 -13.70
N TYR A 100 -2.79 -15.86 -12.91
CA TYR A 100 -3.51 -17.13 -12.90
C TYR A 100 -3.88 -17.57 -11.48
N HIS A 101 -5.05 -18.21 -11.36
CA HIS A 101 -5.58 -18.61 -10.06
C HIS A 101 -4.79 -19.83 -9.54
N LEU A 102 -4.25 -19.70 -8.33
CA LEU A 102 -3.72 -20.79 -7.53
C LEU A 102 -4.88 -21.61 -6.95
N ASP A 103 -5.58 -22.33 -7.84
CA ASP A 103 -6.73 -23.16 -7.52
C ASP A 103 -6.32 -24.39 -6.71
N GLY A 104 -6.53 -24.33 -5.38
CA GLY A 104 -6.16 -25.40 -4.45
C GLY A 104 -6.89 -26.73 -4.69
N SER A 105 -7.96 -26.75 -5.50
CA SER A 105 -8.62 -28.00 -5.92
C SER A 105 -7.89 -28.71 -7.06
N LYS A 106 -7.01 -28.00 -7.78
CA LYS A 106 -6.29 -28.49 -8.97
C LYS A 106 -4.80 -28.72 -8.74
N GLY A 107 -4.25 -28.27 -7.62
CA GLY A 107 -2.85 -28.47 -7.27
C GLY A 107 -2.47 -27.75 -6.00
N ASN A 108 -1.16 -27.69 -5.74
CA ASN A 108 -0.63 -27.07 -4.55
C ASN A 108 -0.72 -25.54 -4.64
N ALA A 109 -1.70 -24.96 -3.95
CA ALA A 109 -1.85 -23.51 -3.82
C ALA A 109 -1.13 -22.97 -2.57
N GLN A 110 -1.05 -23.74 -1.49
CA GLN A 110 -0.62 -23.23 -0.17
C GLN A 110 0.90 -23.26 0.02
N ARG A 111 1.62 -24.10 -0.72
CA ARG A 111 3.07 -24.30 -0.63
C ARG A 111 3.71 -24.03 -1.99
N VAL A 112 3.38 -22.86 -2.54
CA VAL A 112 4.04 -22.31 -3.74
C VAL A 112 5.53 -22.16 -3.50
N SER A 113 6.33 -22.35 -4.55
CA SER A 113 7.77 -22.07 -4.50
C SER A 113 8.01 -20.56 -4.44
N GLY A 114 9.05 -20.15 -3.70
CA GLY A 114 9.49 -18.76 -3.67
C GLY A 114 9.90 -18.25 -5.05
N THR A 115 9.81 -16.94 -5.24
CA THR A 115 10.24 -16.29 -6.48
C THR A 115 11.42 -15.34 -6.25
N PRO A 116 12.20 -14.93 -7.27
CA PRO A 116 13.35 -14.05 -7.03
C PRO A 116 12.93 -12.68 -6.46
N HIS A 117 13.45 -12.29 -5.30
CA HIS A 117 13.12 -11.01 -4.64
C HIS A 117 14.34 -10.21 -4.15
N SER A 118 15.48 -10.35 -4.83
CA SER A 118 16.65 -9.49 -4.59
C SER A 118 16.43 -8.05 -5.06
N TRP A 119 17.33 -7.13 -4.67
CA TRP A 119 17.39 -5.77 -5.24
C TRP A 119 17.42 -5.78 -6.76
N ASP A 120 18.31 -6.57 -7.37
CA ASP A 120 18.49 -6.59 -8.81
C ASP A 120 17.22 -7.12 -9.51
N ASP A 121 16.67 -8.23 -9.04
CA ASP A 121 15.45 -8.81 -9.63
C ASP A 121 14.26 -7.88 -9.45
N GLY A 122 14.12 -7.25 -8.27
CA GLY A 122 13.08 -6.28 -7.95
C GLY A 122 13.14 -5.06 -8.86
N GLN A 123 14.31 -4.44 -8.98
CA GLN A 123 14.53 -3.27 -9.80
C GLN A 123 14.36 -3.57 -11.29
N ASN A 124 14.82 -4.73 -11.76
CA ASN A 124 14.68 -5.13 -13.16
C ASN A 124 13.23 -5.49 -13.51
N ALA A 125 12.46 -6.09 -12.60
CA ALA A 125 11.03 -6.35 -12.80
C ALA A 125 10.19 -5.07 -12.81
N TRP A 126 10.51 -4.13 -11.92
CA TRP A 126 9.86 -2.83 -11.85
C TRP A 126 10.18 -1.94 -13.06
N ASP A 127 11.43 -2.00 -13.54
CA ASP A 127 11.95 -1.26 -14.71
C ASP A 127 11.58 0.23 -14.67
N GLY A 128 11.84 0.88 -13.52
CA GLY A 128 11.55 2.29 -13.28
C GLY A 128 10.07 2.68 -13.41
N GLY A 129 9.16 1.70 -13.41
CA GLY A 129 7.71 1.86 -13.53
C GLY A 129 7.11 1.45 -14.88
N ARG A 130 7.90 0.90 -15.82
CA ARG A 130 7.35 0.39 -17.11
C ARG A 130 6.64 -0.96 -16.96
N MET A 131 7.14 -1.82 -16.08
CA MET A 131 6.51 -3.07 -15.64
C MET A 131 5.94 -3.92 -16.81
N TYR A 132 6.80 -4.34 -17.75
CA TYR A 132 6.39 -5.11 -18.94
C TYR A 132 6.89 -6.57 -18.98
N GLN A 133 7.85 -6.91 -18.12
CA GLN A 133 8.57 -8.18 -18.17
C GLN A 133 8.69 -8.84 -16.80
N TRP A 134 7.67 -8.72 -15.96
CA TRP A 134 7.76 -9.16 -14.57
C TRP A 134 8.24 -10.62 -14.41
N PRO A 135 7.66 -11.62 -15.11
CA PRO A 135 8.09 -13.01 -15.02
C PRO A 135 9.49 -13.30 -15.56
N ARG A 136 10.07 -12.41 -16.37
CA ARG A 136 11.47 -12.55 -16.84
C ARG A 136 12.44 -12.51 -15.66
N TYR A 137 12.16 -11.66 -14.69
CA TYR A 137 13.01 -11.41 -13.52
C TYR A 137 12.49 -12.09 -12.25
N LYS A 138 11.19 -12.38 -12.21
CA LYS A 138 10.50 -12.96 -11.05
C LYS A 138 9.99 -14.38 -11.27
N ASN A 139 10.34 -15.03 -12.38
CA ASN A 139 9.80 -16.32 -12.82
C ASN A 139 8.27 -16.30 -13.06
N THR A 140 7.71 -17.36 -13.66
CA THR A 140 6.27 -17.39 -14.01
C THR A 140 5.33 -17.59 -12.82
N ALA A 141 5.82 -18.16 -11.71
CA ALA A 141 5.02 -18.35 -10.49
C ALA A 141 4.63 -17.02 -9.83
N SER A 142 5.40 -15.95 -10.08
CA SER A 142 5.08 -14.59 -9.63
C SER A 142 3.72 -14.07 -10.11
N MET A 143 3.13 -14.66 -11.15
CA MET A 143 1.81 -14.28 -11.67
C MET A 143 0.66 -15.04 -10.98
N GLY A 144 0.94 -15.93 -10.02
CA GLY A 144 -0.09 -16.62 -9.26
C GLY A 144 -0.88 -15.67 -8.35
N TYR A 145 -2.19 -15.89 -8.21
CA TYR A 145 -3.05 -15.20 -7.25
C TYR A 145 -4.03 -16.15 -6.56
N PHE A 146 -4.46 -15.80 -5.36
CA PHE A 146 -5.43 -16.54 -4.57
C PHE A 146 -6.84 -15.95 -4.66
N ARG A 147 -7.84 -16.76 -4.33
CA ARG A 147 -9.21 -16.30 -4.07
C ARG A 147 -9.57 -16.54 -2.60
N GLU A 148 -10.75 -16.04 -2.21
CA GLU A 148 -11.32 -16.26 -0.88
C GLU A 148 -11.40 -17.75 -0.49
N SER A 149 -11.58 -18.65 -1.47
CA SER A 149 -11.61 -20.10 -1.23
C SER A 149 -10.30 -20.63 -0.64
N GLU A 150 -9.16 -20.04 -0.99
CA GLU A 150 -7.85 -20.41 -0.46
C GLU A 150 -7.44 -19.57 0.75
N LEU A 151 -7.96 -18.35 0.89
CA LEU A 151 -7.60 -17.37 1.92
C LEU A 151 -8.80 -16.90 2.77
N PRO A 152 -9.65 -17.80 3.30
CA PRO A 152 -10.92 -17.40 3.92
C PRO A 152 -10.73 -16.52 5.16
N PHE A 153 -9.66 -16.73 5.93
CA PHE A 153 -9.41 -15.93 7.14
C PHE A 153 -8.93 -14.52 6.81
N GLN A 154 -8.02 -14.38 5.85
CA GLN A 154 -7.52 -13.09 5.36
C GLN A 154 -8.63 -12.25 4.74
N PHE A 155 -9.49 -12.85 3.91
CA PHE A 155 -10.67 -12.18 3.36
C PHE A 155 -11.67 -11.79 4.45
N ALA A 156 -11.88 -12.66 5.45
CA ALA A 156 -12.71 -12.32 6.60
C ALA A 156 -12.16 -11.12 7.39
N LEU A 157 -10.84 -11.02 7.60
CA LEU A 157 -10.21 -9.85 8.21
C LEU A 157 -10.43 -8.58 7.38
N ALA A 158 -10.18 -8.64 6.06
CA ALA A 158 -10.35 -7.51 5.15
C ALA A 158 -11.81 -7.04 5.04
N ASN A 159 -12.77 -7.94 5.30
CA ASN A 159 -14.19 -7.61 5.33
C ASN A 159 -14.70 -7.22 6.71
N ALA A 160 -13.99 -7.56 7.80
CA ALA A 160 -14.35 -7.18 9.17
C ALA A 160 -13.77 -5.82 9.57
N PHE A 161 -12.55 -5.54 9.13
CA PHE A 161 -11.76 -4.38 9.53
C PHE A 161 -11.33 -3.53 8.33
N THR A 162 -10.46 -2.55 8.55
CA THR A 162 -9.94 -1.71 7.47
C THR A 162 -8.79 -2.41 6.77
N ILE A 163 -8.88 -2.57 5.44
CA ILE A 163 -7.78 -2.99 4.57
C ILE A 163 -7.19 -1.75 3.87
N CYS A 164 -5.87 -1.63 3.84
CA CYS A 164 -5.21 -0.56 3.09
C CYS A 164 -4.81 -1.09 1.70
N ASP A 165 -5.43 -0.59 0.63
CA ASP A 165 -5.18 -1.03 -0.74
C ASP A 165 -4.16 -0.15 -1.49
N ALA A 166 -3.48 0.74 -0.76
CA ALA A 166 -2.35 1.55 -1.21
C ALA A 166 -1.20 1.51 -0.19
N TYR A 167 -1.02 0.37 0.49
CA TYR A 167 0.15 0.11 1.35
C TYR A 167 1.25 -0.58 0.55
N HIS A 168 2.44 -0.01 0.54
CA HIS A 168 3.59 -0.48 -0.24
C HIS A 168 4.67 -1.07 0.67
N CYS A 169 5.40 -2.06 0.18
CA CYS A 169 6.69 -2.36 0.79
C CYS A 169 7.58 -1.12 0.68
N SER A 170 8.55 -0.96 1.57
CA SER A 170 9.35 0.27 1.58
C SER A 170 10.33 0.36 0.41
N MET A 171 10.72 -0.76 -0.17
CA MET A 171 11.70 -0.84 -1.25
C MET A 171 11.42 -1.96 -2.24
N HIS A 172 11.90 -1.80 -3.47
CA HIS A 172 12.00 -2.87 -4.47
C HIS A 172 13.19 -3.81 -4.15
N ALA A 173 13.18 -4.42 -2.97
CA ALA A 173 14.25 -5.26 -2.44
C ALA A 173 13.68 -6.42 -1.58
N GLY A 174 14.56 -7.24 -1.01
CA GLY A 174 14.19 -8.35 -0.14
C GLY A 174 13.87 -7.96 1.31
N THR A 175 13.70 -8.98 2.14
CA THR A 175 13.20 -8.94 3.51
C THR A 175 13.88 -7.95 4.45
N ASN A 176 15.16 -8.15 4.75
CA ASN A 176 15.82 -7.41 5.84
C ASN A 176 15.86 -5.90 5.55
N SER A 177 16.19 -5.53 4.30
CA SER A 177 16.22 -4.12 3.88
C SER A 177 14.85 -3.45 3.95
N ASN A 178 13.76 -4.17 3.64
CA ASN A 178 12.41 -3.65 3.84
C ASN A 178 12.06 -3.52 5.33
N ARG A 179 12.33 -4.56 6.13
CA ARG A 179 12.07 -4.56 7.58
C ARG A 179 12.80 -3.43 8.31
N MET A 180 13.98 -3.01 7.84
CA MET A 180 14.72 -1.87 8.43
C MET A 180 13.91 -0.56 8.49
N PHE A 181 12.96 -0.33 7.58
CA PHE A 181 12.08 0.85 7.63
C PHE A 181 11.08 0.77 8.79
N MET A 182 10.58 -0.42 9.12
CA MET A 182 9.72 -0.64 10.29
C MET A 182 10.51 -0.44 11.59
N TRP A 183 11.81 -0.75 11.61
CA TRP A 183 12.63 -0.65 12.81
C TRP A 183 13.31 0.70 13.00
N THR A 184 13.61 1.41 11.91
CA THR A 184 14.49 2.58 11.96
C THR A 184 14.07 3.73 11.04
N GLY A 185 12.99 3.59 10.27
CA GLY A 185 12.50 4.60 9.33
C GLY A 185 13.32 4.76 8.04
N THR A 186 14.39 3.98 7.86
CA THR A 186 15.35 4.09 6.76
C THR A 186 16.07 2.76 6.52
N ASN A 187 16.72 2.60 5.38
CA ASN A 187 17.71 1.54 5.14
C ASN A 187 19.17 2.01 5.36
N GLY A 188 19.36 3.21 5.91
CA GLY A 188 20.67 3.79 6.23
C GLY A 188 20.92 5.22 5.73
N PRO A 189 20.41 5.69 4.57
CA PRO A 189 20.84 6.94 3.96
C PRO A 189 20.72 8.16 4.87
N THR A 190 19.54 8.33 5.46
CA THR A 190 19.23 9.41 6.41
C THR A 190 19.78 9.17 7.82
N GLY A 191 20.06 7.91 8.19
CA GLY A 191 20.50 7.55 9.54
C GLY A 191 22.02 7.57 9.73
N ALA A 192 22.78 7.25 8.69
CA ALA A 192 24.23 7.10 8.74
C ALA A 192 24.97 7.39 7.42
N GLY A 193 24.28 7.85 6.36
CA GLY A 193 24.92 8.13 5.07
C GLY A 193 25.43 6.86 4.35
N VAL A 194 24.83 5.70 4.64
CA VAL A 194 25.12 4.40 4.03
C VAL A 194 23.83 3.77 3.49
N ALA A 195 23.90 2.66 2.76
CA ALA A 195 22.69 1.96 2.32
C ALA A 195 22.79 0.45 2.36
N SER A 196 21.81 -0.19 3.01
CA SER A 196 21.56 -1.63 2.90
C SER A 196 20.42 -1.88 1.92
N VAL A 197 20.66 -2.70 0.90
CA VAL A 197 19.67 -3.04 -0.14
C VAL A 197 19.51 -4.55 -0.36
N VAL A 198 20.34 -5.36 0.31
CA VAL A 198 20.23 -6.83 0.33
C VAL A 198 20.28 -7.37 1.76
N ASN A 199 19.85 -8.62 1.93
CA ASN A 199 19.90 -9.31 3.22
C ASN A 199 21.36 -9.55 3.62
N GLU A 200 21.80 -8.83 4.64
CA GLU A 200 23.08 -9.00 5.31
C GLU A 200 22.95 -8.50 6.75
N TRP A 201 23.69 -9.13 7.67
CA TRP A 201 23.63 -8.83 9.12
C TRP A 201 22.21 -8.89 9.67
N ASP A 202 21.44 -9.88 9.27
CA ASP A 202 20.10 -10.21 9.75
C ASP A 202 20.12 -11.21 10.93
N ASP A 203 21.32 -11.61 11.34
CA ASP A 203 21.61 -12.51 12.46
C ASP A 203 22.36 -11.83 13.61
N ILE A 204 22.30 -12.45 14.79
CA ILE A 204 23.12 -12.06 15.93
C ILE A 204 24.58 -12.44 15.69
N GLY A 205 25.46 -11.43 15.75
CA GLY A 205 26.91 -11.57 15.65
C GLY A 205 27.64 -10.73 16.70
N PRO A 206 28.98 -10.69 16.65
CA PRO A 206 29.79 -9.85 17.54
C PRO A 206 29.51 -8.37 17.32
N SER A 207 29.54 -7.59 18.40
CA SER A 207 29.22 -6.16 18.39
C SER A 207 30.24 -5.26 17.67
N THR A 208 31.40 -5.81 17.31
CA THR A 208 32.41 -5.13 16.48
C THR A 208 31.96 -4.97 15.02
N PHE A 209 30.89 -5.65 14.61
CA PHE A 209 30.26 -5.54 13.29
C PHE A 209 28.77 -5.25 13.45
N GLY A 210 28.15 -4.65 12.43
CA GLY A 210 26.73 -4.35 12.43
C GLY A 210 26.42 -2.89 12.09
N TYR A 211 25.13 -2.61 11.95
CA TYR A 211 24.58 -1.28 11.73
C TYR A 211 24.71 -0.41 12.99
N GLU A 212 24.88 0.90 12.82
CA GLU A 212 25.22 1.81 13.94
C GLU A 212 24.24 2.95 14.17
N TRP A 213 23.37 3.26 13.21
CA TRP A 213 22.39 4.33 13.42
C TRP A 213 21.33 3.90 14.42
N LYS A 214 20.71 4.91 15.01
CA LYS A 214 19.71 4.74 16.05
C LYS A 214 18.43 4.12 15.50
N THR A 215 17.89 3.13 16.21
CA THR A 215 16.62 2.47 15.91
C THR A 215 15.46 3.15 16.62
N TYR A 216 14.24 2.87 16.17
CA TYR A 216 13.04 3.41 16.79
C TYR A 216 12.78 2.85 18.20
N PRO A 217 13.01 1.56 18.52
CA PRO A 217 12.93 1.09 19.91
C PRO A 217 13.89 1.81 20.87
N GLU A 218 15.09 2.22 20.44
CA GLU A 218 15.97 3.07 21.27
C GLU A 218 15.31 4.42 21.57
N ARG A 219 14.63 5.02 20.59
CA ARG A 219 13.90 6.29 20.79
C ARG A 219 12.71 6.13 21.73
N LEU A 220 11.98 5.02 21.63
CA LEU A 220 10.90 4.70 22.58
C LEU A 220 11.45 4.50 23.99
N GLN A 221 12.58 3.79 24.11
CA GLN A 221 13.26 3.54 25.39
C GLN A 221 13.64 4.85 26.07
N GLU A 222 14.22 5.80 25.35
CA GLU A 222 14.59 7.12 25.87
C GLU A 222 13.40 7.99 26.23
N ALA A 223 12.30 7.86 25.51
CA ALA A 223 11.06 8.59 25.78
C ALA A 223 10.21 7.99 26.92
N GLY A 224 10.64 6.86 27.49
CA GLY A 224 9.89 6.15 28.52
C GLY A 224 8.60 5.48 28.01
N VAL A 225 8.48 5.26 26.70
CA VAL A 225 7.38 4.50 26.11
C VAL A 225 7.72 3.02 26.21
N SER A 226 6.89 2.24 26.91
CA SER A 226 7.19 0.82 27.12
C SER A 226 7.10 0.04 25.82
N TRP A 227 8.10 -0.80 25.56
CA TRP A 227 8.18 -1.60 24.34
C TRP A 227 8.76 -2.99 24.59
N LYS A 228 8.47 -3.95 23.71
CA LYS A 228 9.06 -5.30 23.71
C LYS A 228 8.97 -5.94 22.32
N VAL A 229 9.94 -6.79 21.99
CA VAL A 229 9.85 -7.70 20.84
C VAL A 229 9.48 -9.09 21.37
N TYR A 230 8.33 -9.60 20.95
CA TYR A 230 7.89 -10.97 21.19
C TYR A 230 8.42 -11.84 20.05
N GLN A 231 9.36 -12.74 20.35
CA GLN A 231 10.00 -13.61 19.37
C GLN A 231 10.60 -14.85 20.03
N ASN A 232 10.81 -15.90 19.25
CA ASN A 232 11.68 -17.00 19.62
C ASN A 232 13.04 -16.79 18.97
N MET A 233 14.05 -16.31 19.70
CA MET A 233 15.33 -15.92 19.06
C MET A 233 16.01 -17.07 18.28
N PRO A 234 15.97 -18.35 18.73
CA PRO A 234 16.45 -19.48 17.93
C PRO A 234 15.79 -19.63 16.55
N ASP A 235 14.50 -19.30 16.44
CA ASP A 235 13.73 -19.36 15.19
C ASP A 235 12.95 -18.06 15.05
N ASN A 236 13.69 -16.98 14.79
CA ASN A 236 13.13 -15.70 14.40
C ASN A 236 13.18 -15.49 12.87
N PHE A 237 13.63 -16.52 12.13
CA PHE A 237 13.75 -16.55 10.67
C PHE A 237 14.47 -15.34 10.05
N THR A 238 15.39 -14.71 10.79
CA THR A 238 16.08 -13.46 10.41
C THR A 238 15.15 -12.23 10.20
N ASP A 239 13.90 -12.34 10.64
CA ASP A 239 12.84 -11.33 10.51
C ASP A 239 12.92 -10.19 11.55
N ASN A 240 13.88 -10.28 12.48
CA ASN A 240 14.19 -9.23 13.44
C ASN A 240 15.51 -8.52 13.09
N ALA A 241 15.40 -7.48 12.26
CA ALA A 241 16.56 -6.70 11.81
C ALA A 241 17.38 -6.07 12.96
N LEU A 242 16.83 -5.92 14.18
CA LEU A 242 17.56 -5.41 15.33
C LEU A 242 18.79 -6.28 15.68
N ALA A 243 18.76 -7.58 15.35
CA ALA A 243 19.90 -8.49 15.53
C ALA A 243 21.17 -8.03 14.79
N GLY A 244 21.00 -7.25 13.71
CA GLY A 244 22.05 -6.66 12.90
C GLY A 244 22.75 -5.44 13.48
N PHE A 245 22.17 -4.81 14.49
CA PHE A 245 22.61 -3.53 15.01
C PHE A 245 23.59 -3.70 16.18
N ARG A 246 24.68 -2.94 16.17
CA ARG A 246 25.77 -3.07 17.15
C ARG A 246 25.28 -2.90 18.58
N GLN A 247 24.34 -2.00 18.82
CA GLN A 247 23.75 -1.75 20.13
C GLN A 247 23.02 -2.97 20.71
N TYR A 248 22.33 -3.78 19.88
CA TYR A 248 21.67 -5.00 20.33
C TYR A 248 22.64 -6.17 20.48
N ARG A 249 23.68 -6.22 19.63
CA ARG A 249 24.78 -7.18 19.77
C ARG A 249 25.55 -6.95 21.08
N ARG A 250 25.85 -5.69 21.43
CA ARG A 250 26.40 -5.31 22.74
C ARG A 250 25.47 -5.71 23.88
N ALA A 251 24.16 -5.47 23.71
CA ALA A 251 23.18 -5.85 24.72
C ALA A 251 23.13 -7.37 24.93
N ASN A 252 23.29 -8.15 23.87
CA ASN A 252 23.40 -9.60 23.93
C ASN A 252 24.66 -10.05 24.67
N GLU A 253 25.82 -9.48 24.32
CA GLU A 253 27.11 -9.77 24.97
C GLU A 253 27.10 -9.43 26.47
N ALA A 254 26.45 -8.33 26.85
CA ALA A 254 26.34 -7.87 28.24
C ALA A 254 25.27 -8.61 29.06
N SER A 255 24.38 -9.38 28.43
CA SER A 255 23.19 -9.94 29.09
C SER A 255 23.48 -11.01 30.15
N GLY A 256 24.63 -11.69 30.06
CA GLY A 256 24.87 -12.95 30.78
C GLY A 256 23.93 -14.10 30.37
N LYS A 257 23.09 -13.88 29.36
CA LYS A 257 22.04 -14.77 28.84
C LYS A 257 22.11 -14.73 27.29
N PRO A 258 23.25 -15.07 26.67
CA PRO A 258 23.43 -14.86 25.25
C PRO A 258 22.38 -15.64 24.45
N VAL A 259 21.83 -14.99 23.42
CA VAL A 259 20.89 -15.59 22.47
C VAL A 259 21.46 -15.53 21.05
N SER A 260 20.97 -16.42 20.20
CA SER A 260 21.30 -16.48 18.78
C SER A 260 20.19 -17.19 18.03
N ASN A 261 20.07 -16.89 16.74
CA ASN A 261 19.28 -17.65 15.78
C ASN A 261 20.06 -18.83 15.15
N SER A 262 21.26 -19.13 15.67
CA SER A 262 21.99 -20.34 15.34
C SER A 262 21.71 -21.44 16.36
N ASP A 263 21.46 -22.66 15.88
CA ASP A 263 21.33 -23.87 16.72
C ASP A 263 22.58 -24.19 17.56
N LYS A 264 23.70 -23.50 17.33
CA LYS A 264 24.95 -23.67 18.08
C LYS A 264 24.94 -23.01 19.45
N VAL A 265 24.03 -22.06 19.69
CA VAL A 265 23.93 -21.33 20.97
C VAL A 265 22.59 -21.63 21.59
N VAL A 266 22.60 -22.16 22.82
CA VAL A 266 21.38 -22.35 23.59
C VAL A 266 20.90 -20.98 24.06
N SER A 267 19.80 -20.50 23.45
CA SER A 267 19.17 -19.24 23.83
C SER A 267 18.25 -19.43 25.04
N PRO A 268 18.64 -19.00 26.26
CA PRO A 268 17.81 -19.15 27.46
C PRO A 268 16.54 -18.29 27.33
N ALA A 269 15.49 -18.67 28.07
CA ALA A 269 14.29 -17.85 28.19
C ALA A 269 14.64 -16.44 28.69
N TYR A 270 13.96 -15.42 28.14
CA TYR A 270 14.10 -14.04 28.58
C TYR A 270 13.81 -13.89 30.08
N ASP A 271 14.74 -13.27 30.79
CA ASP A 271 14.61 -12.88 32.19
C ASP A 271 14.49 -11.34 32.26
N PRO A 272 13.38 -10.78 32.76
CA PRO A 272 13.24 -9.33 32.93
C PRO A 272 14.38 -8.68 33.73
N ALA A 273 15.04 -9.41 34.63
CA ALA A 273 16.19 -8.89 35.38
C ALA A 273 17.43 -8.63 34.51
N SER A 274 17.50 -9.24 33.31
CA SER A 274 18.57 -9.01 32.32
C SER A 274 18.36 -7.76 31.46
N ASP A 275 17.20 -7.12 31.56
CA ASP A 275 16.84 -5.86 30.90
C ASP A 275 16.81 -4.72 31.92
N ASP A 276 17.99 -4.41 32.48
CA ASP A 276 18.16 -3.38 33.51
C ASP A 276 18.56 -2.02 32.91
N VAL A 277 18.72 -0.99 33.77
CA VAL A 277 19.10 0.38 33.35
C VAL A 277 20.43 0.44 32.58
N ARG A 278 21.31 -0.55 32.75
CA ARG A 278 22.60 -0.68 32.05
C ARG A 278 22.49 -1.48 30.77
N ASN A 279 21.41 -2.26 30.57
CA ASN A 279 21.17 -3.07 29.38
C ASN A 279 19.72 -3.01 28.85
N PRO A 280 19.13 -1.83 28.61
CA PRO A 280 17.69 -1.68 28.37
C PRO A 280 17.21 -2.11 26.98
N LEU A 281 18.12 -2.57 26.11
CA LEU A 281 17.82 -2.96 24.74
C LEU A 281 17.74 -4.47 24.54
N TYR A 282 18.13 -5.26 25.55
CA TYR A 282 18.23 -6.71 25.42
C TYR A 282 16.90 -7.36 25.06
N LYS A 283 15.77 -6.85 25.58
CA LYS A 283 14.40 -7.28 25.21
C LYS A 283 14.04 -7.11 23.72
N GLY A 284 14.86 -6.40 22.95
CA GLY A 284 14.70 -6.29 21.49
C GLY A 284 15.25 -7.49 20.73
N ILE A 285 16.14 -8.28 21.34
CA ILE A 285 16.74 -9.47 20.73
C ILE A 285 16.64 -10.73 21.60
N ALA A 286 16.18 -10.64 22.84
CA ALA A 286 16.06 -11.78 23.74
C ALA A 286 15.07 -12.85 23.23
N ASN A 287 15.19 -14.07 23.78
CA ASN A 287 14.25 -15.15 23.53
C ASN A 287 12.98 -14.99 24.39
N THR A 288 12.16 -14.01 24.03
CA THR A 288 10.96 -13.60 24.79
C THR A 288 9.77 -14.55 24.64
N MET A 289 9.82 -15.48 23.68
CA MET A 289 8.85 -16.57 23.48
C MET A 289 9.57 -17.93 23.41
N PRO A 290 10.10 -18.42 24.54
CA PRO A 290 10.89 -19.66 24.60
C PRO A 290 10.04 -20.93 24.35
N ASP A 291 8.73 -20.79 24.21
CA ASP A 291 7.81 -21.86 23.85
C ASP A 291 7.88 -22.26 22.37
N GLY A 292 8.88 -21.78 21.62
CA GLY A 292 9.03 -21.96 20.18
C GLY A 292 8.32 -20.88 19.37
N GLY A 293 8.00 -19.74 19.97
CA GLY A 293 7.35 -18.62 19.28
C GLY A 293 5.83 -18.72 19.26
N PHE A 294 5.24 -19.56 20.12
CA PHE A 294 3.81 -19.89 20.15
C PHE A 294 3.00 -18.98 21.10
N LEU A 295 3.47 -17.75 21.29
CA LEU A 295 2.79 -16.63 21.96
C LEU A 295 2.53 -16.85 23.46
N GLY A 296 3.19 -17.80 24.13
CA GLY A 296 2.99 -18.08 25.55
C GLY A 296 3.20 -16.85 26.44
N ALA A 297 4.38 -16.23 26.36
CA ALA A 297 4.71 -15.02 27.12
C ALA A 297 3.85 -13.81 26.70
N PHE A 298 3.49 -13.70 25.42
CA PHE A 298 2.59 -12.65 24.93
C PHE A 298 1.20 -12.77 25.58
N LYS A 299 0.64 -13.98 25.60
CA LYS A 299 -0.64 -14.30 26.26
C LYS A 299 -0.57 -14.04 27.78
N GLU A 300 0.56 -14.34 28.42
CA GLU A 300 0.78 -14.06 29.85
C GLU A 300 0.80 -12.56 30.14
N ASP A 301 1.59 -11.79 29.40
CA ASP A 301 1.69 -10.33 29.58
C ASP A 301 0.32 -9.66 29.39
N ILE A 302 -0.48 -10.09 28.41
CA ILE A 302 -1.85 -9.59 28.21
C ILE A 302 -2.74 -9.86 29.43
N ARG A 303 -2.77 -11.12 29.91
CA ARG A 303 -3.61 -11.50 31.06
C ARG A 303 -3.19 -10.82 32.35
N ALA A 304 -1.90 -10.55 32.50
CA ALA A 304 -1.33 -9.88 33.66
C ALA A 304 -1.44 -8.35 33.60
N GLY A 305 -1.98 -7.77 32.51
CA GLY A 305 -2.05 -6.32 32.33
C GLY A 305 -0.68 -5.67 32.10
N LYS A 306 0.27 -6.43 31.57
CA LYS A 306 1.67 -6.03 31.33
C LYS A 306 2.03 -5.87 29.85
N LEU A 307 1.05 -5.91 28.95
CA LEU A 307 1.29 -5.66 27.53
C LEU A 307 1.94 -4.27 27.35
N PRO A 308 3.10 -4.16 26.68
CA PRO A 308 3.74 -2.86 26.46
C PRO A 308 2.90 -1.92 25.60
N GLN A 309 3.23 -0.62 25.62
CA GLN A 309 2.61 0.37 24.75
C GLN A 309 2.90 0.09 23.26
N VAL A 310 4.09 -0.43 22.95
CA VAL A 310 4.47 -0.84 21.59
C VAL A 310 5.04 -2.26 21.61
N SER A 311 4.43 -3.17 20.87
CA SER A 311 4.86 -4.56 20.79
C SER A 311 5.11 -4.95 19.35
N TRP A 312 6.27 -5.52 19.05
CA TRP A 312 6.50 -6.22 17.79
C TRP A 312 6.41 -7.72 18.01
N VAL A 313 5.75 -8.43 17.11
CA VAL A 313 5.65 -9.90 17.12
C VAL A 313 6.38 -10.41 15.89
N VAL A 314 7.37 -11.27 16.11
CA VAL A 314 8.11 -11.97 15.06
C VAL A 314 7.66 -13.42 15.07
N ALA A 315 7.05 -13.86 13.96
CA ALA A 315 6.58 -15.23 13.81
C ALA A 315 7.76 -16.17 13.58
N PRO A 316 7.71 -17.42 14.07
CA PRO A 316 8.69 -18.44 13.69
C PRO A 316 8.55 -18.81 12.21
N ALA A 317 9.61 -19.36 11.60
CA ALA A 317 9.68 -19.64 10.16
C ALA A 317 8.47 -20.42 9.63
N ALA A 318 7.93 -21.35 10.40
CA ALA A 318 6.78 -22.16 9.99
C ALA A 318 5.47 -21.34 9.85
N TYR A 319 5.41 -20.12 10.38
CA TYR A 319 4.20 -19.28 10.47
C TYR A 319 4.40 -17.86 9.93
N SER A 320 5.56 -17.58 9.34
CA SER A 320 5.89 -16.29 8.73
C SER A 320 5.18 -16.02 7.41
N GLU A 321 4.49 -17.01 6.81
CA GLU A 321 4.00 -16.97 5.42
C GLU A 321 5.07 -17.00 4.32
N HIS A 322 6.38 -17.00 4.64
CA HIS A 322 7.42 -17.14 3.61
C HIS A 322 7.22 -18.45 2.81
N PRO A 323 7.21 -18.39 1.46
CA PRO A 323 7.09 -19.58 0.62
C PRO A 323 8.21 -20.59 0.88
N GLY A 324 7.86 -21.85 1.13
CA GLY A 324 8.82 -22.90 1.49
C GLY A 324 8.69 -23.36 2.95
N PRO A 325 9.14 -22.59 3.96
CA PRO A 325 8.98 -22.97 5.36
C PRO A 325 7.54 -22.80 5.86
N SER A 326 6.77 -21.87 5.29
CA SER A 326 5.42 -21.51 5.72
C SER A 326 4.37 -21.63 4.60
N SER A 327 3.17 -21.11 4.86
CA SER A 327 2.04 -21.04 3.92
C SER A 327 1.01 -20.00 4.37
N PRO A 328 0.16 -19.48 3.46
CA PRO A 328 -0.92 -18.55 3.82
C PRO A 328 -1.85 -19.08 4.94
N VAL A 329 -2.16 -20.37 4.94
CA VAL A 329 -3.01 -20.98 5.98
C VAL A 329 -2.33 -21.04 7.35
N GLN A 330 -1.00 -21.20 7.40
CA GLN A 330 -0.24 -21.18 8.66
C GLN A 330 -0.15 -19.77 9.23
N GLY A 331 0.17 -18.77 8.41
CA GLY A 331 0.16 -17.37 8.86
C GLY A 331 -1.22 -16.88 9.28
N ALA A 332 -2.28 -17.29 8.58
CA ALA A 332 -3.66 -17.06 9.00
C ALA A 332 -3.92 -17.57 10.42
N TRP A 333 -3.49 -18.79 10.73
CA TRP A 333 -3.63 -19.35 12.07
C TRP A 333 -2.83 -18.52 13.10
N TYR A 334 -1.61 -18.10 12.77
CA TYR A 334 -0.79 -17.31 13.69
C TYR A 334 -1.41 -15.93 13.98
N ILE A 335 -1.90 -15.23 12.95
CA ILE A 335 -2.65 -13.97 13.10
C ILE A 335 -3.90 -14.21 13.96
N GLN A 336 -4.60 -15.34 13.75
CA GLN A 336 -5.75 -15.72 14.56
C GLN A 336 -5.37 -15.86 16.04
N GLU A 337 -4.25 -16.52 16.36
CA GLU A 337 -3.79 -16.70 17.74
C GLU A 337 -3.35 -15.40 18.40
N VAL A 338 -2.73 -14.47 17.66
CA VAL A 338 -2.45 -13.11 18.15
C VAL A 338 -3.75 -12.39 18.48
N LEU A 339 -4.74 -12.44 17.59
CA LEU A 339 -6.05 -11.81 17.82
C LEU A 339 -6.81 -12.48 18.98
N ASP A 340 -6.78 -13.80 19.09
CA ASP A 340 -7.39 -14.54 20.20
C ASP A 340 -6.71 -14.20 21.54
N ALA A 341 -5.39 -14.03 21.56
CA ALA A 341 -4.66 -13.59 22.75
C ALA A 341 -5.11 -12.20 23.22
N LEU A 342 -5.18 -11.24 22.29
CA LEU A 342 -5.59 -9.87 22.59
C LEU A 342 -7.04 -9.79 23.06
N THR A 343 -7.95 -10.47 22.36
CA THR A 343 -9.40 -10.43 22.64
C THR A 343 -9.81 -11.25 23.86
N ALA A 344 -8.95 -12.13 24.38
CA ALA A 344 -9.19 -12.87 25.61
C ALA A 344 -9.32 -11.95 26.85
N THR A 345 -8.76 -10.73 26.78
CA THR A 345 -8.87 -9.72 27.83
C THR A 345 -9.57 -8.48 27.25
N PRO A 346 -10.90 -8.34 27.38
CA PRO A 346 -11.66 -7.27 26.73
C PRO A 346 -11.18 -5.85 27.04
N ASP A 347 -10.73 -5.58 28.27
CA ASP A 347 -10.20 -4.26 28.64
C ASP A 347 -8.95 -3.91 27.81
N VAL A 348 -8.03 -4.86 27.63
CA VAL A 348 -6.82 -4.68 26.80
C VAL A 348 -7.21 -4.48 25.33
N TRP A 349 -8.04 -5.36 24.76
CA TRP A 349 -8.43 -5.25 23.36
C TRP A 349 -9.17 -3.96 23.04
N SER A 350 -10.03 -3.48 23.95
CA SER A 350 -10.75 -2.21 23.76
C SER A 350 -9.82 -1.01 23.56
N LYS A 351 -8.54 -1.14 23.95
CA LYS A 351 -7.50 -0.12 23.89
C LYS A 351 -6.36 -0.47 22.90
N THR A 352 -6.51 -1.53 22.10
CA THR A 352 -5.42 -2.07 21.28
C THR A 352 -5.64 -1.84 19.78
N VAL A 353 -4.54 -1.53 19.09
CA VAL A 353 -4.42 -1.59 17.64
C VAL A 353 -3.48 -2.74 17.26
N LEU A 354 -3.97 -3.68 16.45
CA LEU A 354 -3.14 -4.70 15.81
C LEU A 354 -2.94 -4.32 14.33
N LEU A 355 -1.69 -4.06 13.96
CA LEU A 355 -1.26 -3.80 12.59
C LEU A 355 -0.62 -5.06 12.04
N VAL A 356 -1.19 -5.62 10.97
CA VAL A 356 -0.63 -6.77 10.27
C VAL A 356 -0.25 -6.33 8.86
N ASN A 357 1.06 -6.30 8.56
CA ASN A 357 1.59 -5.99 7.23
C ASN A 357 2.48 -7.11 6.72
N PHE A 358 3.01 -6.93 5.52
CA PHE A 358 4.00 -7.80 4.91
C PHE A 358 5.25 -6.98 4.59
N ASP A 359 6.42 -7.60 4.63
CA ASP A 359 7.71 -6.98 4.40
C ASP A 359 7.96 -6.65 2.92
N GLU A 360 7.70 -7.60 2.03
CA GLU A 360 7.84 -7.50 0.58
C GLU A 360 6.92 -8.52 -0.10
N ASN A 361 7.10 -8.76 -1.39
CA ASN A 361 6.13 -9.46 -2.23
C ASN A 361 6.52 -10.87 -2.67
N ASP A 362 7.66 -11.42 -2.24
CA ASP A 362 8.32 -12.66 -2.70
C ASP A 362 8.65 -12.60 -4.19
N GLY A 363 8.40 -11.47 -4.85
CA GLY A 363 8.36 -11.29 -6.29
C GLY A 363 6.98 -11.47 -6.94
N TYR A 364 5.89 -11.74 -6.21
CA TYR A 364 4.52 -11.77 -6.76
C TYR A 364 4.11 -10.43 -7.38
N PHE A 365 3.40 -10.50 -8.50
CA PHE A 365 3.00 -9.33 -9.28
C PHE A 365 1.99 -8.46 -8.55
N ASP A 366 2.07 -7.14 -8.75
CA ASP A 366 1.03 -6.16 -8.43
C ASP A 366 0.98 -5.13 -9.55
N HIS A 367 -0.22 -4.70 -9.95
CA HIS A 367 -0.39 -3.84 -11.11
C HIS A 367 -0.26 -2.34 -10.83
N VAL A 368 -0.30 -1.91 -9.56
CA VAL A 368 -0.38 -0.49 -9.24
C VAL A 368 1.00 0.16 -9.34
N PRO A 369 1.12 1.29 -10.05
CA PRO A 369 2.38 2.04 -10.10
C PRO A 369 2.88 2.42 -8.71
N SER A 370 4.14 2.09 -8.43
CA SER A 370 4.83 2.50 -7.20
C SER A 370 4.89 4.04 -7.08
N PRO A 371 4.53 4.64 -5.92
CA PRO A 371 4.61 6.07 -5.65
C PRO A 371 6.04 6.52 -5.28
N SER A 372 7.04 6.00 -5.99
CA SER A 372 8.47 6.29 -5.80
C SER A 372 8.87 7.69 -6.31
N ALA A 373 9.95 8.25 -5.74
CA ALA A 373 10.57 9.49 -6.22
C ALA A 373 11.00 9.41 -7.71
N PRO A 374 11.11 10.53 -8.45
CA PRO A 374 11.48 10.49 -9.87
C PRO A 374 12.80 9.71 -10.13
N SER A 375 12.74 8.69 -11.00
CA SER A 375 13.94 7.99 -11.47
C SER A 375 14.84 8.90 -12.29
N LEU A 376 16.08 8.48 -12.50
CA LEU A 376 17.01 9.16 -13.40
C LEU A 376 16.98 8.53 -14.79
N ASN A 377 17.01 9.37 -15.82
CA ASN A 377 17.30 8.98 -17.20
C ASN A 377 18.78 8.58 -17.34
N PRO A 378 19.17 7.92 -18.45
CA PRO A 378 20.57 7.55 -18.70
C PRO A 378 21.57 8.72 -18.68
N ASP A 379 21.11 9.95 -18.96
CA ASP A 379 21.92 11.18 -18.91
C ASP A 379 22.01 11.80 -17.51
N GLY A 380 21.41 11.16 -16.49
CA GLY A 380 21.37 11.64 -15.11
C GLY A 380 20.27 12.67 -14.82
N SER A 381 19.50 13.10 -15.82
CA SER A 381 18.36 14.00 -15.60
C SER A 381 17.17 13.26 -14.96
N PRO A 382 16.34 13.90 -14.13
CA PRO A 382 15.17 13.25 -13.56
C PRO A 382 14.09 12.99 -14.61
N ALA A 383 13.53 11.77 -14.62
CA ALA A 383 12.33 11.40 -15.35
C ALA A 383 11.09 11.91 -14.59
N GLY A 384 10.82 13.21 -14.75
CA GLY A 384 9.77 13.94 -14.06
C GLY A 384 10.34 14.97 -13.08
N LYS A 385 9.56 15.42 -12.10
CA LYS A 385 9.92 16.52 -11.18
C LYS A 385 9.33 16.32 -9.79
N THR A 386 9.78 17.14 -8.85
CA THR A 386 9.26 17.17 -7.49
C THR A 386 9.26 18.60 -6.96
N THR A 387 8.37 18.91 -6.03
CA THR A 387 8.38 20.20 -5.31
C THR A 387 9.36 20.21 -4.12
N LEU A 388 9.91 19.05 -3.75
CA LEU A 388 10.97 18.95 -2.76
C LEU A 388 12.33 19.36 -3.35
N PRO A 389 13.24 19.92 -2.54
CA PRO A 389 14.61 20.19 -2.97
C PRO A 389 15.38 18.88 -3.25
N GLU A 390 16.36 18.95 -4.14
CA GLU A 390 17.18 17.78 -4.52
C GLU A 390 17.87 17.11 -3.32
N ALA A 391 18.31 17.90 -2.33
CA ALA A 391 18.92 17.39 -1.10
C ALA A 391 18.00 16.43 -0.31
N ASP A 392 16.68 16.64 -0.38
CA ASP A 392 15.69 15.78 0.29
C ASP A 392 15.38 14.51 -0.53
N ILE A 393 15.44 14.62 -1.85
CA ILE A 393 15.17 13.51 -2.78
C ILE A 393 16.37 12.58 -2.93
N ALA A 394 17.59 13.08 -2.74
CA ALA A 394 18.81 12.29 -2.84
C ALA A 394 18.79 11.05 -1.90
N PHE A 395 18.09 11.13 -0.76
CA PHE A 395 17.92 9.99 0.15
C PHE A 395 17.02 8.87 -0.37
N GLU A 396 16.24 9.11 -1.43
CA GLU A 396 15.43 8.07 -2.08
C GLU A 396 16.18 7.34 -3.19
N ARG A 397 17.43 7.72 -3.50
CA ARG A 397 18.25 7.11 -4.56
C ARG A 397 19.43 6.36 -3.97
N PHE A 398 19.77 5.24 -4.60
CA PHE A 398 20.91 4.44 -4.21
C PHE A 398 22.22 5.04 -4.68
N THR A 399 22.67 6.07 -3.96
CA THR A 399 23.94 6.78 -4.18
C THR A 399 24.90 6.68 -3.00
N HIS A 400 24.43 6.11 -1.88
CA HIS A 400 25.18 6.03 -0.63
C HIS A 400 26.05 4.78 -0.60
N PRO A 401 27.27 4.84 -0.04
CA PRO A 401 28.14 3.68 0.09
C PRO A 401 27.50 2.59 0.94
N LYS A 402 27.98 1.35 0.76
CA LYS A 402 27.58 0.24 1.63
C LYS A 402 28.02 0.46 3.09
N PRO A 403 27.29 -0.05 4.09
CA PRO A 403 27.70 -0.03 5.48
C PRO A 403 29.11 -0.64 5.68
N PRO A 404 30.01 -0.01 6.46
CA PRO A 404 31.39 -0.48 6.61
C PRO A 404 31.50 -1.93 7.12
N GLY A 405 32.16 -2.79 6.34
CA GLY A 405 32.38 -4.20 6.70
C GLY A 405 31.37 -5.18 6.08
N THR A 406 30.35 -4.67 5.37
CA THR A 406 29.47 -5.51 4.57
C THR A 406 30.17 -6.07 3.34
N LYS A 407 29.78 -7.27 2.92
CA LYS A 407 30.40 -8.04 1.84
C LYS A 407 29.49 -8.20 0.63
N SER A 408 28.19 -8.27 0.83
CA SER A 408 27.23 -8.64 -0.22
C SER A 408 26.51 -7.44 -0.83
N GLN A 409 26.59 -6.27 -0.19
CA GLN A 409 25.96 -5.06 -0.69
C GLN A 409 26.52 -4.67 -2.07
N PRO A 410 25.64 -4.46 -3.08
CA PRO A 410 26.06 -4.05 -4.42
C PRO A 410 26.62 -2.61 -4.42
N GLN A 411 27.23 -2.22 -5.55
CA GLN A 411 27.64 -0.84 -5.75
C GLN A 411 26.40 0.06 -5.96
N PRO A 412 26.44 1.32 -5.52
CA PRO A 412 25.37 2.28 -5.78
C PRO A 412 25.12 2.44 -7.28
N ASP A 413 23.85 2.34 -7.70
CA ASP A 413 23.42 2.36 -9.11
C ASP A 413 22.51 3.56 -9.44
N ALA A 414 22.33 4.48 -8.48
CA ALA A 414 21.46 5.65 -8.54
C ALA A 414 19.96 5.34 -8.78
N ARG A 415 19.55 4.07 -8.75
CA ARG A 415 18.13 3.71 -8.87
C ARG A 415 17.40 4.09 -7.59
N VAL A 416 16.09 4.33 -7.74
CA VAL A 416 15.22 4.73 -6.62
C VAL A 416 14.94 3.50 -5.75
N TYR A 417 14.97 3.67 -4.43
CA TYR A 417 14.70 2.58 -3.49
C TYR A 417 13.23 2.13 -3.52
N GLY A 418 12.30 3.09 -3.42
CA GLY A 418 10.88 2.86 -3.27
C GLY A 418 10.10 4.15 -2.97
N PRO A 419 8.88 4.08 -2.38
CA PRO A 419 8.17 2.86 -1.94
C PRO A 419 8.04 1.79 -3.03
N GLY A 420 8.09 0.52 -2.66
CA GLY A 420 8.06 -0.62 -3.57
C GLY A 420 6.67 -0.97 -4.12
N VAL A 421 6.44 -2.25 -4.41
CA VAL A 421 5.11 -2.75 -4.82
C VAL A 421 4.14 -2.77 -3.65
N ARG A 422 2.83 -2.85 -3.94
CA ARG A 422 1.84 -3.00 -2.86
C ARG A 422 1.96 -4.35 -2.19
N VAL A 423 1.82 -4.33 -0.88
CA VAL A 423 1.76 -5.52 -0.01
C VAL A 423 0.56 -5.39 0.93
N PRO A 424 -0.05 -6.48 1.41
CA PRO A 424 -1.23 -6.38 2.26
C PRO A 424 -0.95 -5.63 3.57
N MET A 425 -1.96 -4.88 4.03
CA MET A 425 -1.97 -4.25 5.35
C MET A 425 -3.38 -4.27 5.93
N TYR A 426 -3.54 -5.01 7.03
CA TYR A 426 -4.75 -5.05 7.83
C TYR A 426 -4.59 -4.15 9.05
N VAL A 427 -5.57 -3.27 9.24
CA VAL A 427 -5.68 -2.48 10.47
C VAL A 427 -6.78 -3.10 11.30
N ILE A 428 -6.42 -3.94 12.29
CA ILE A 428 -7.36 -4.76 13.08
C ILE A 428 -7.51 -4.13 14.45
N SER A 429 -8.67 -3.55 14.72
CA SER A 429 -8.90 -2.80 15.97
C SER A 429 -10.38 -2.48 16.17
N PRO A 430 -10.85 -2.23 17.40
CA PRO A 430 -12.20 -1.72 17.63
C PRO A 430 -12.53 -0.43 16.85
N TRP A 431 -11.52 0.42 16.56
CA TRP A 431 -11.69 1.65 15.78
C TRP A 431 -11.66 1.48 14.25
N SER A 432 -11.41 0.28 13.74
CA SER A 432 -11.28 0.03 12.29
C SER A 432 -12.33 -0.92 11.72
N ARG A 433 -13.35 -1.29 12.52
CA ARG A 433 -14.44 -2.19 12.15
C ARG A 433 -15.28 -1.65 11.00
N GLY A 434 -15.90 -2.57 10.24
CA GLY A 434 -16.89 -2.26 9.20
C GLY A 434 -16.47 -2.60 7.77
N GLY A 435 -15.36 -3.31 7.57
CA GLY A 435 -14.94 -3.77 6.23
C GLY A 435 -14.53 -2.64 5.30
N TRP A 436 -13.87 -1.62 5.85
CA TRP A 436 -13.49 -0.42 5.12
C TRP A 436 -12.28 -0.66 4.22
N VAL A 437 -12.16 0.11 3.14
CA VAL A 437 -10.89 0.32 2.43
C VAL A 437 -10.32 1.70 2.70
N ASN A 438 -9.00 1.77 2.79
CA ASN A 438 -8.25 3.02 2.78
C ASN A 438 -7.25 3.02 1.62
N SER A 439 -7.37 4.02 0.74
CA SER A 439 -6.56 4.18 -0.46
C SER A 439 -5.58 5.36 -0.36
N GLN A 440 -5.25 5.81 0.85
CA GLN A 440 -4.12 6.69 1.09
C GLN A 440 -2.82 5.88 0.93
N VAL A 441 -1.82 6.49 0.31
CA VAL A 441 -0.50 5.86 0.17
C VAL A 441 0.15 5.69 1.54
N PHE A 442 0.64 4.49 1.83
CA PHE A 442 1.38 4.13 3.03
C PHE A 442 2.60 3.25 2.68
N ASP A 443 3.57 3.18 3.57
CA ASP A 443 4.65 2.18 3.56
C ASP A 443 4.99 1.73 4.99
N HIS A 444 6.09 0.99 5.19
CA HIS A 444 6.46 0.54 6.54
C HIS A 444 6.77 1.68 7.51
N THR A 445 7.22 2.84 7.02
CA THR A 445 7.44 4.01 7.88
C THR A 445 6.14 4.56 8.45
N SER A 446 5.00 4.29 7.80
CA SER A 446 3.67 4.66 8.29
C SER A 446 3.33 4.02 9.64
N THR A 447 3.88 2.82 9.94
CA THR A 447 3.71 2.20 11.26
C THR A 447 4.41 3.00 12.36
N LEU A 448 5.63 3.48 12.09
CA LEU A 448 6.36 4.35 13.00
C LEU A 448 5.63 5.66 13.21
N ARG A 449 5.17 6.29 12.12
CA ARG A 449 4.38 7.52 12.15
C ARG A 449 3.09 7.41 12.97
N PHE A 450 2.42 6.25 12.95
CA PHE A 450 1.28 6.00 13.82
C PHE A 450 1.67 6.02 15.30
N ILE A 451 2.81 5.40 15.64
CA ILE A 451 3.38 5.45 16.99
C ILE A 451 3.80 6.89 17.36
N GLU A 452 4.39 7.66 16.43
CA GLU A 452 4.72 9.08 16.64
C GLU A 452 3.45 9.88 16.98
N ALA A 453 2.39 9.72 16.19
CA ALA A 453 1.11 10.40 16.39
C ALA A 453 0.50 10.05 17.75
N ARG A 454 0.67 8.80 18.20
CA ARG A 454 0.13 8.34 19.48
C ARG A 454 0.94 8.80 20.68
N PHE A 455 2.26 8.68 20.66
CA PHE A 455 3.11 8.84 21.85
C PHE A 455 4.04 10.07 21.80
N GLY A 456 4.10 10.78 20.67
CA GLY A 456 4.91 11.98 20.52
C GLY A 456 6.41 11.73 20.33
N VAL A 457 6.81 10.48 20.08
CA VAL A 457 8.21 10.11 19.84
C VAL A 457 8.49 10.16 18.35
N ARG A 458 9.27 11.12 17.86
CA ARG A 458 9.54 11.30 16.42
C ARG A 458 10.71 10.41 15.94
N GLU A 459 10.58 9.81 14.75
CA GLU A 459 11.62 9.10 14.01
C GLU A 459 12.30 10.02 12.96
N PRO A 460 13.38 10.75 13.29
CA PRO A 460 14.05 11.65 12.36
C PRO A 460 14.64 10.97 11.12
N ASN A 461 14.84 9.66 11.12
CA ASN A 461 15.38 8.95 9.96
C ASN A 461 14.38 8.83 8.79
N ILE A 462 13.07 9.01 9.01
CA ILE A 462 12.12 8.99 7.88
C ILE A 462 12.37 10.23 7.01
N SER A 463 12.71 10.01 5.75
CA SER A 463 13.02 11.06 4.77
C SER A 463 11.87 12.05 4.58
N ALA A 464 12.20 13.26 4.11
CA ALA A 464 11.20 14.27 3.77
C ALA A 464 10.23 13.79 2.69
N PHE A 465 10.71 13.02 1.71
CA PHE A 465 9.87 12.40 0.67
C PHE A 465 8.81 11.48 1.29
N ARG A 466 9.23 10.49 2.09
CA ARG A 466 8.31 9.52 2.72
C ARG A 466 7.35 10.18 3.69
N ARG A 467 7.81 11.16 4.48
CA ARG A 467 6.92 11.96 5.35
C ARG A 467 5.87 12.75 4.57
N SER A 468 6.16 13.14 3.35
CA SER A 468 5.22 13.91 2.51
C SER A 468 4.20 12.99 1.82
N VAL A 469 4.66 11.84 1.30
CA VAL A 469 3.86 10.94 0.45
C VAL A 469 3.11 9.88 1.25
N CYS A 470 3.76 9.20 2.20
CA CYS A 470 3.20 8.06 2.93
C CYS A 470 2.49 8.56 4.19
N GLY A 471 1.20 8.27 4.39
CA GLY A 471 0.45 8.72 5.57
C GLY A 471 0.92 8.11 6.90
N ASP A 472 0.28 8.49 8.01
CA ASP A 472 0.59 8.02 9.37
C ASP A 472 -0.39 6.94 9.89
N LEU A 473 -1.14 6.30 8.98
CA LEU A 473 -2.22 5.33 9.23
C LEU A 473 -3.45 5.86 9.98
N THR A 474 -3.48 7.11 10.48
CA THR A 474 -4.61 7.59 11.28
C THR A 474 -5.94 7.63 10.51
N SER A 475 -5.89 7.86 9.19
CA SER A 475 -7.05 7.82 8.31
C SER A 475 -7.67 6.43 8.15
N ALA A 476 -6.99 5.36 8.58
CA ALA A 476 -7.54 4.00 8.56
C ALA A 476 -8.55 3.73 9.69
N PHE A 477 -8.72 4.67 10.63
CA PHE A 477 -9.54 4.51 11.82
C PHE A 477 -10.71 5.50 11.87
N ASN A 478 -11.76 5.09 12.58
CA ASN A 478 -12.84 5.96 13.04
C ASN A 478 -12.71 6.16 14.55
N PHE A 479 -11.87 7.11 14.97
CA PHE A 479 -11.72 7.41 16.40
C PHE A 479 -12.92 8.14 17.01
N VAL A 480 -13.70 8.86 16.20
CA VAL A 480 -14.78 9.71 16.71
C VAL A 480 -16.03 8.90 17.08
N ARG A 481 -16.45 7.98 16.21
CA ARG A 481 -17.67 7.15 16.37
C ARG A 481 -17.42 5.66 16.08
N PRO A 482 -16.42 5.02 16.72
CA PRO A 482 -16.01 3.65 16.42
C PRO A 482 -17.07 2.58 16.71
N ASN A 483 -18.08 2.88 17.52
CA ASN A 483 -19.02 1.91 18.09
C ASN A 483 -20.38 1.79 17.37
N ASN A 484 -20.58 2.52 16.26
CA ASN A 484 -21.85 2.57 15.54
C ASN A 484 -21.80 1.95 14.13
N GLU A 485 -20.66 1.35 13.76
CA GLU A 485 -20.46 0.76 12.43
C GLU A 485 -21.32 -0.50 12.24
N PRO A 486 -22.05 -0.64 11.11
CA PRO A 486 -22.73 -1.88 10.78
C PRO A 486 -21.73 -3.04 10.66
N LEU A 487 -22.02 -4.17 11.33
CA LEU A 487 -21.18 -5.35 11.25
C LEU A 487 -21.51 -6.19 10.01
N PRO A 488 -20.51 -6.66 9.24
CA PRO A 488 -20.73 -7.51 8.07
C PRO A 488 -21.22 -8.93 8.43
N THR A 489 -21.63 -9.71 7.43
CA THR A 489 -22.02 -11.14 7.55
C THR A 489 -21.21 -11.98 6.57
N LEU A 490 -20.32 -12.90 7.01
CA LEU A 490 -19.48 -13.75 6.12
C LEU A 490 -18.95 -15.01 6.80
N ALA A 491 -18.79 -16.14 6.08
CA ALA A 491 -18.55 -17.50 6.63
C ALA A 491 -17.06 -17.88 6.88
N GLY A 492 -16.80 -18.78 7.86
CA GLY A 492 -15.66 -19.72 7.86
C GLY A 492 -14.86 -19.86 9.16
N ARG A 493 -14.33 -21.07 9.45
CA ARG A 493 -13.32 -21.36 10.50
C ARG A 493 -12.49 -22.60 10.11
N LYS A 494 -11.19 -22.62 10.43
CA LYS A 494 -10.35 -23.84 10.49
C LYS A 494 -9.59 -23.88 11.83
N THR A 495 -9.33 -25.07 12.40
CA THR A 495 -8.47 -25.28 13.59
C THR A 495 -7.00 -25.52 13.19
N ARG A 496 -6.05 -25.44 14.14
CA ARG A 496 -4.62 -25.76 13.88
C ARG A 496 -4.44 -27.10 13.18
N ALA A 497 -5.03 -28.17 13.71
CA ALA A 497 -4.94 -29.49 13.11
C ALA A 497 -5.54 -29.54 11.69
N GLN A 498 -6.63 -28.81 11.44
CA GLN A 498 -7.22 -28.70 10.10
C GLN A 498 -6.34 -27.90 9.13
N ALA A 499 -5.69 -26.83 9.60
CA ALA A 499 -4.72 -26.06 8.84
C ALA A 499 -3.49 -26.92 8.47
N ASP A 500 -2.91 -27.60 9.47
CA ASP A 500 -1.74 -28.48 9.29
C ASP A 500 -2.05 -29.66 8.35
N ALA A 501 -3.24 -30.25 8.46
CA ALA A 501 -3.68 -31.33 7.58
C ALA A 501 -3.90 -30.85 6.14
N LEU A 502 -4.54 -29.69 5.94
CA LEU A 502 -4.71 -29.10 4.61
C LEU A 502 -3.36 -28.77 3.99
N ARG A 503 -2.43 -28.19 4.75
CA ARG A 503 -1.04 -27.94 4.33
C ARG A 503 -0.36 -29.23 3.90
N ALA A 504 -0.40 -30.28 4.73
CA ALA A 504 0.24 -31.56 4.43
C ALA A 504 -0.34 -32.22 3.16
N ALA A 505 -1.66 -32.17 2.98
CA ALA A 505 -2.33 -32.67 1.79
C ALA A 505 -1.92 -31.89 0.52
N GLN A 506 -1.87 -30.56 0.60
CA GLN A 506 -1.46 -29.70 -0.52
C GLN A 506 0.02 -29.89 -0.90
N GLN A 507 0.92 -30.10 0.07
CA GLN A 507 2.34 -30.31 -0.19
C GLN A 507 2.63 -31.56 -1.04
N GLN A 508 1.74 -32.56 -1.01
CA GLN A 508 1.88 -33.78 -1.82
C GLN A 508 1.40 -33.59 -3.27
N MET A 509 0.79 -32.45 -3.60
CA MET A 509 0.30 -32.15 -4.95
C MET A 509 1.37 -31.42 -5.79
N PRO A 510 1.35 -31.58 -7.14
CA PRO A 510 2.23 -30.82 -8.02
C PRO A 510 1.92 -29.31 -7.94
N GLN A 511 2.95 -28.49 -8.21
CA GLN A 511 2.79 -27.04 -8.34
C GLN A 511 1.82 -26.70 -9.48
N ILE A 512 0.99 -25.68 -9.27
CA ILE A 512 0.07 -25.19 -10.28
C ILE A 512 0.85 -24.44 -11.35
N VAL A 513 0.87 -24.97 -12.57
CA VAL A 513 1.51 -24.34 -13.72
C VAL A 513 0.57 -23.31 -14.37
N PRO A 514 1.08 -22.18 -14.89
CA PRO A 514 0.27 -21.24 -15.65
C PRO A 514 -0.45 -21.95 -16.82
N PRO A 515 -1.76 -21.68 -17.05
CA PRO A 515 -2.48 -22.28 -18.15
C PRO A 515 -1.95 -21.77 -19.51
N ALA A 516 -1.88 -22.66 -20.52
CA ALA A 516 -1.42 -22.30 -21.86
C ALA A 516 -2.28 -21.21 -22.53
N ASN A 517 -3.58 -21.17 -22.22
CA ASN A 517 -4.54 -20.15 -22.68
C ASN A 517 -5.13 -19.39 -21.48
N GLY A 518 -4.32 -18.56 -20.83
CA GLY A 518 -4.74 -17.77 -19.67
C GLY A 518 -5.86 -16.77 -20.01
N LEU A 519 -6.87 -16.69 -19.15
CA LEU A 519 -7.88 -15.64 -19.18
C LEU A 519 -7.53 -14.57 -18.16
N LEU A 520 -7.89 -13.32 -18.44
CA LEU A 520 -7.77 -12.25 -17.44
C LEU A 520 -8.57 -12.62 -16.18
N PRO A 521 -8.00 -12.40 -14.98
CA PRO A 521 -8.73 -12.58 -13.74
C PRO A 521 -10.00 -11.73 -13.71
N ARG A 522 -11.01 -12.19 -12.97
CA ARG A 522 -12.22 -11.41 -12.70
C ARG A 522 -12.27 -11.06 -11.21
N GLN A 523 -12.44 -9.78 -10.93
CA GLN A 523 -12.75 -9.27 -9.60
C GLN A 523 -14.27 -9.28 -9.38
N GLU A 524 -14.72 -9.57 -8.16
CA GLU A 524 -16.13 -9.39 -7.78
C GLU A 524 -16.49 -7.89 -7.87
N THR A 525 -17.59 -7.55 -8.55
CA THR A 525 -18.04 -6.16 -8.71
C THR A 525 -18.77 -5.66 -7.47
N GLY A 526 -18.85 -4.34 -7.31
CA GLY A 526 -19.55 -3.69 -6.21
C GLY A 526 -18.63 -2.85 -5.34
N THR A 527 -19.23 -2.17 -4.36
CA THR A 527 -18.53 -1.21 -3.50
C THR A 527 -18.31 -1.74 -2.10
N ARG A 528 -17.39 -1.09 -1.39
CA ARG A 528 -17.22 -1.17 0.07
C ARG A 528 -17.17 0.24 0.66
N PRO A 529 -17.44 0.40 1.96
CA PRO A 529 -17.16 1.64 2.66
C PRO A 529 -15.68 2.05 2.46
N SER A 530 -15.44 3.31 2.17
CA SER A 530 -14.10 3.85 1.89
C SER A 530 -13.80 5.03 2.80
N ARG A 531 -12.63 4.99 3.45
CA ARG A 531 -12.18 6.04 4.38
C ARG A 531 -11.99 7.37 3.66
N ALA A 532 -12.11 8.44 4.43
CA ALA A 532 -11.84 9.79 3.95
C ALA A 532 -10.35 9.91 3.63
N LEU A 533 -10.01 10.54 2.50
CA LEU A 533 -8.62 10.69 2.07
C LEU A 533 -8.23 12.18 2.00
N PRO A 534 -6.93 12.48 2.17
CA PRO A 534 -6.45 13.87 2.25
C PRO A 534 -6.21 14.52 0.88
N TYR A 535 -6.72 13.96 -0.22
CA TYR A 535 -6.32 14.34 -1.57
C TYR A 535 -7.26 15.37 -2.20
N GLU A 536 -6.69 16.39 -2.82
CA GLU A 536 -7.42 17.27 -3.76
C GLU A 536 -6.46 17.60 -4.90
N LEU A 537 -6.63 16.89 -6.02
CA LEU A 537 -5.60 16.73 -7.03
C LEU A 537 -6.11 17.12 -8.41
N HIS A 538 -5.30 17.87 -9.14
CA HIS A 538 -5.62 18.34 -10.48
C HIS A 538 -4.43 18.14 -11.40
N VAL A 539 -4.69 17.68 -12.62
CA VAL A 539 -3.74 17.74 -13.73
C VAL A 539 -4.48 18.33 -14.92
N ASN A 540 -3.94 19.42 -15.46
CA ASN A 540 -4.52 20.15 -16.59
C ASN A 540 -3.51 20.25 -17.71
N ALA A 541 -3.99 20.19 -18.96
CA ALA A 541 -3.19 20.37 -20.15
C ALA A 541 -3.30 21.81 -20.67
N VAL A 542 -2.23 22.30 -21.26
CA VAL A 542 -2.19 23.58 -21.98
C VAL A 542 -1.40 23.38 -23.28
N ALA A 543 -2.10 23.39 -24.41
CA ALA A 543 -1.46 23.38 -25.72
C ALA A 543 -0.77 24.72 -26.02
N ARG A 544 0.57 24.71 -26.12
CA ARG A 544 1.38 25.86 -26.54
C ARG A 544 1.69 25.71 -28.03
N THR A 545 0.72 26.07 -28.85
CA THR A 545 0.72 25.77 -30.30
C THR A 545 1.89 26.42 -31.04
N LEU A 546 2.25 27.67 -30.70
CA LEU A 546 3.41 28.37 -31.26
C LEU A 546 4.72 27.65 -30.91
N ASP A 547 4.89 27.27 -29.64
CA ASP A 547 6.07 26.55 -29.17
C ASP A 547 6.12 25.10 -29.67
N GLY A 548 4.99 24.55 -30.12
CA GLY A 548 4.88 23.15 -30.55
C GLY A 548 4.93 22.16 -29.39
N THR A 549 4.50 22.59 -28.21
CA THR A 549 4.62 21.81 -26.97
C THR A 549 3.29 21.69 -26.24
N LEU A 550 3.14 20.61 -25.47
CA LEU A 550 2.04 20.44 -24.51
C LEU A 550 2.61 20.60 -23.11
N ARG A 551 2.05 21.53 -22.33
CA ARG A 551 2.38 21.66 -20.90
C ARG A 551 1.34 20.94 -20.06
N LEU A 552 1.77 20.11 -19.11
CA LEU A 552 0.90 19.64 -18.04
C LEU A 552 1.21 20.39 -16.75
N VAL A 553 0.16 20.84 -16.06
CA VAL A 553 0.25 21.48 -14.74
C VAL A 553 -0.36 20.54 -13.72
N PHE A 554 0.43 20.16 -12.71
CA PHE A 554 0.06 19.31 -11.60
C PHE A 554 -0.15 20.18 -10.36
N ALA A 555 -1.34 20.14 -9.78
CA ALA A 555 -1.67 20.91 -8.59
C ALA A 555 -2.25 20.00 -7.51
N ASN A 556 -1.87 20.28 -6.27
CA ASN A 556 -2.35 19.58 -5.09
C ASN A 556 -2.81 20.61 -4.06
N THR A 557 -4.12 20.80 -3.94
CA THR A 557 -4.75 21.67 -2.92
C THR A 557 -5.18 20.87 -1.68
N GLY A 558 -4.86 19.57 -1.65
CA GLY A 558 -5.14 18.67 -0.54
C GLY A 558 -4.15 18.84 0.63
N GLN A 559 -4.16 17.87 1.52
CA GLN A 559 -3.40 17.88 2.78
C GLN A 559 -2.24 16.88 2.83
N ALA A 560 -2.12 15.99 1.84
CA ALA A 560 -0.99 15.08 1.70
C ALA A 560 -0.36 15.22 0.32
N ALA A 561 0.94 14.96 0.19
CA ALA A 561 1.59 14.95 -1.11
C ALA A 561 1.04 13.81 -1.99
N ALA A 562 1.13 13.97 -3.30
CA ALA A 562 0.75 12.95 -4.26
C ALA A 562 1.86 12.75 -5.29
N VAL A 563 2.00 11.51 -5.76
CA VAL A 563 2.84 11.16 -6.90
C VAL A 563 1.93 10.90 -8.09
N PHE A 564 2.14 11.64 -9.18
CA PHE A 564 1.50 11.41 -10.47
C PHE A 564 2.47 10.70 -11.41
N HIS A 565 1.99 9.74 -12.18
CA HIS A 565 2.75 9.05 -13.22
C HIS A 565 2.23 9.48 -14.58
N VAL A 566 3.13 9.88 -15.47
CA VAL A 566 2.78 10.16 -16.87
C VAL A 566 3.51 9.21 -17.79
N TYR A 567 2.72 8.38 -18.47
CA TYR A 567 3.17 7.51 -19.54
C TYR A 567 2.88 8.21 -20.87
N ASP A 568 3.93 8.49 -21.64
CA ASP A 568 3.78 8.91 -23.03
C ASP A 568 3.51 7.65 -23.87
N LYS A 569 2.24 7.44 -24.25
CA LYS A 569 1.81 6.26 -25.00
C LYS A 569 2.39 6.18 -26.41
N LEU A 570 2.92 7.29 -26.95
CA LEU A 570 3.67 7.30 -28.20
C LEU A 570 5.13 6.89 -28.00
N ASN A 571 5.64 6.92 -26.76
CA ASN A 571 7.04 6.67 -26.42
C ASN A 571 7.20 5.78 -25.17
N LEU A 572 6.47 4.66 -25.10
CA LEU A 572 6.49 3.74 -23.93
C LEU A 572 7.84 3.07 -23.64
N GLY A 573 8.84 3.22 -24.51
CA GLY A 573 10.23 2.86 -24.21
C GLY A 573 10.94 3.84 -23.27
N ARG A 574 10.44 5.07 -23.12
CA ARG A 574 10.95 6.05 -22.15
C ARG A 574 10.50 5.68 -20.74
N LEU A 575 11.22 6.13 -19.72
CA LEU A 575 10.74 5.99 -18.34
C LEU A 575 9.45 6.78 -18.18
N PRO A 576 8.46 6.29 -17.41
CA PRO A 576 7.33 7.13 -17.04
C PRO A 576 7.84 8.32 -16.22
N ARG A 577 7.38 9.53 -16.56
CA ARG A 577 7.73 10.71 -15.77
C ARG A 577 6.91 10.71 -14.49
N ARG A 578 7.56 10.84 -13.34
CA ARG A 578 6.91 10.92 -12.03
C ARG A 578 6.96 12.33 -11.47
N TYR A 579 5.84 12.77 -10.93
CA TYR A 579 5.67 14.11 -10.39
C TYR A 579 5.19 14.04 -8.95
N MET A 580 6.08 14.35 -8.01
CA MET A 580 5.70 14.45 -6.60
C MET A 580 5.36 15.91 -6.28
N VAL A 581 4.13 16.14 -5.81
CA VAL A 581 3.64 17.48 -5.47
C VAL A 581 3.20 17.50 -4.02
N GLU A 582 3.89 18.27 -3.19
CA GLU A 582 3.49 18.51 -1.81
C GLU A 582 2.12 19.18 -1.72
N ALA A 583 1.46 19.03 -0.57
CA ALA A 583 0.22 19.71 -0.24
C ALA A 583 0.34 21.24 -0.41
N GLY A 584 -0.68 21.85 -1.02
CA GLY A 584 -0.73 23.29 -1.29
C GLY A 584 0.20 23.78 -2.40
N LYS A 585 0.92 22.90 -3.11
CA LYS A 585 1.88 23.26 -4.16
C LYS A 585 1.40 22.85 -5.56
N GLN A 586 2.14 23.35 -6.54
CA GLN A 586 1.99 22.97 -7.95
C GLN A 586 3.37 22.86 -8.60
N LEU A 587 3.45 22.05 -9.66
CA LEU A 587 4.57 22.04 -10.60
C LEU A 587 4.05 21.86 -12.03
N ASP A 588 4.91 22.08 -13.01
CA ASP A 588 4.58 21.80 -14.41
C ASP A 588 5.74 21.16 -15.17
N ASP A 589 5.40 20.52 -16.27
CA ASP A 589 6.37 20.04 -17.24
C ASP A 589 5.86 20.08 -18.67
N VAL A 590 6.79 19.98 -19.62
CA VAL A 590 6.55 20.18 -21.04
C VAL A 590 6.91 18.93 -21.84
N TRP A 591 6.05 18.61 -22.81
CA TRP A 591 6.24 17.59 -23.83
C TRP A 591 6.40 18.26 -25.18
N ALA A 592 7.51 17.99 -25.86
CA ALA A 592 7.85 18.58 -27.15
C ALA A 592 7.11 17.84 -28.28
N ALA A 593 5.78 17.90 -28.30
CA ALA A 593 4.92 17.13 -29.21
C ALA A 593 5.34 17.25 -30.70
N MET A 594 5.72 18.45 -31.15
CA MET A 594 6.22 18.65 -32.52
C MET A 594 7.52 17.89 -32.79
N THR A 595 8.52 18.02 -31.91
CA THR A 595 9.84 17.42 -32.08
C THR A 595 9.82 15.90 -31.86
N ASP A 596 9.10 15.43 -30.84
CA ASP A 596 9.08 14.03 -30.43
C ASP A 596 8.17 13.18 -31.33
N ASN A 597 7.03 13.72 -31.77
CA ASN A 597 5.91 12.93 -32.29
C ASN A 597 5.23 13.58 -33.51
N GLY A 598 5.90 14.51 -34.20
CA GLY A 598 5.37 15.19 -35.38
C GLY A 598 4.09 16.00 -35.11
N GLY A 599 3.90 16.47 -33.89
CA GLY A 599 2.76 17.27 -33.42
C GLY A 599 1.75 16.49 -32.59
N LYS A 600 1.77 15.16 -32.63
CA LYS A 600 0.84 14.30 -31.88
C LYS A 600 1.27 14.15 -30.42
N TYR A 601 0.30 13.90 -29.55
CA TYR A 601 0.56 13.52 -28.17
C TYR A 601 -0.50 12.55 -27.66
N ASP A 602 -0.10 11.65 -26.76
CA ASP A 602 -0.99 10.71 -26.07
C ASP A 602 -0.41 10.48 -24.66
N LEU A 603 -0.87 11.26 -23.69
CA LEU A 603 -0.35 11.26 -22.31
C LEU A 603 -1.35 10.61 -21.36
N TRP A 604 -0.96 9.47 -20.81
CA TRP A 604 -1.72 8.69 -19.84
C TRP A 604 -1.24 9.00 -18.42
N VAL A 605 -2.09 9.65 -17.62
CA VAL A 605 -1.77 10.13 -16.28
C VAL A 605 -2.47 9.29 -15.23
N LEU A 606 -1.72 8.79 -14.25
CA LEU A 606 -2.22 8.06 -13.09
C LEU A 606 -1.86 8.81 -11.81
N GLY A 607 -2.70 8.69 -10.79
CA GLY A 607 -2.44 9.20 -9.45
C GLY A 607 -3.14 8.35 -8.38
N PRO A 608 -3.05 8.75 -7.10
CA PRO A 608 -3.65 8.00 -6.01
C PRO A 608 -5.19 8.01 -6.09
N ASN A 609 -5.81 7.02 -5.43
CA ASN A 609 -7.26 6.83 -5.34
C ASN A 609 -8.03 6.95 -6.67
N GLY A 610 -7.53 6.31 -7.72
CA GLY A 610 -8.23 6.25 -9.02
C GLY A 610 -8.21 7.56 -9.80
N LEU A 611 -7.40 8.55 -9.40
CA LEU A 611 -7.17 9.73 -10.24
C LEU A 611 -6.56 9.29 -11.57
N HIS A 612 -7.25 9.63 -12.64
CA HIS A 612 -6.79 9.37 -13.99
C HIS A 612 -7.08 10.56 -14.91
N ARG A 613 -6.11 10.88 -15.77
CA ARG A 613 -6.30 11.77 -16.91
C ARG A 613 -5.74 11.14 -18.17
N HIS A 614 -6.36 11.43 -19.30
CA HIS A 614 -5.83 11.04 -20.60
C HIS A 614 -5.95 12.20 -21.57
N PHE A 615 -4.80 12.64 -22.10
CA PHE A 615 -4.73 13.80 -22.98
C PHE A 615 -4.20 13.36 -24.35
N THR A 616 -5.02 13.50 -25.39
CA THR A 616 -4.63 13.23 -26.78
C THR A 616 -4.93 14.42 -27.68
N GLY A 617 -4.19 14.55 -28.77
CA GLY A 617 -4.42 15.58 -29.79
C GLY A 617 -3.29 15.69 -30.80
N ASP A 618 -3.46 16.63 -31.73
CA ASP A 618 -2.48 16.94 -32.77
C ASP A 618 -2.28 18.47 -32.88
N MET A 619 -1.10 18.94 -32.47
CA MET A 619 -0.72 20.35 -32.49
C MET A 619 -0.79 20.98 -33.89
N ASN A 620 -0.63 20.19 -34.96
CA ASN A 620 -0.72 20.70 -36.33
C ASN A 620 -2.11 21.22 -36.66
N ARG A 621 -3.16 20.64 -36.06
CA ARG A 621 -4.55 21.06 -36.25
C ARG A 621 -4.84 22.41 -35.59
N LEU A 622 -4.10 22.73 -34.54
CA LEU A 622 -4.25 23.96 -33.75
C LEU A 622 -3.36 25.12 -34.25
N ARG A 623 -2.43 24.87 -35.18
CA ARG A 623 -1.48 25.87 -35.71
C ARG A 623 -2.01 26.72 -36.87
N ALA A 624 -3.14 26.34 -37.48
CA ALA A 624 -3.75 27.15 -38.53
C ALA A 624 -4.17 28.53 -37.99
N GLY A 625 -3.98 29.60 -38.77
CA GLY A 625 -4.33 30.97 -38.35
C GLY A 625 -5.78 31.07 -37.87
N GLY A 626 -5.96 31.50 -36.62
CA GLY A 626 -7.29 31.61 -36.00
C GLY A 626 -7.99 30.27 -35.70
N ALA A 627 -7.27 29.15 -35.66
CA ALA A 627 -7.84 27.88 -35.20
C ALA A 627 -8.40 27.97 -33.77
N PRO A 628 -9.44 27.19 -33.44
CA PRO A 628 -9.83 26.98 -32.06
C PRO A 628 -8.65 26.37 -31.27
N VAL A 629 -8.53 26.74 -29.99
CA VAL A 629 -7.56 26.14 -29.07
C VAL A 629 -8.35 25.62 -27.88
N PRO A 630 -8.96 24.43 -28.01
CA PRO A 630 -9.81 23.86 -26.98
C PRO A 630 -8.97 23.38 -25.80
N GLU A 631 -9.38 23.73 -24.58
CA GLU A 631 -8.88 23.12 -23.34
C GLU A 631 -10.02 22.90 -22.34
N VAL A 632 -9.81 21.93 -21.44
CA VAL A 632 -10.77 21.57 -20.39
C VAL A 632 -10.07 21.63 -19.04
N ARG A 633 -10.71 22.30 -18.07
CA ARG A 633 -10.35 22.24 -16.65
C ARG A 633 -11.49 21.64 -15.85
N VAL A 634 -11.14 20.81 -14.86
CA VAL A 634 -12.10 20.27 -13.89
C VAL A 634 -11.81 20.87 -12.52
N GLU A 635 -12.79 21.56 -11.96
CA GLU A 635 -12.78 22.16 -10.63
C GLU A 635 -13.68 21.36 -9.69
N TYR A 636 -13.29 21.23 -8.43
CA TYR A 636 -14.05 20.48 -7.43
C TYR A 636 -14.94 21.42 -6.63
N ASP A 637 -16.21 21.07 -6.52
CA ASP A 637 -17.14 21.63 -5.54
C ASP A 637 -17.15 20.69 -4.33
N ARG A 638 -16.17 20.87 -3.44
CA ARG A 638 -15.95 19.98 -2.30
C ARG A 638 -17.08 20.00 -1.28
N GLN A 639 -17.76 21.12 -1.14
CA GLN A 639 -18.87 21.26 -0.19
C GLN A 639 -20.03 20.33 -0.56
N HIS A 640 -20.28 20.15 -1.86
CA HIS A 640 -21.38 19.32 -2.36
C HIS A 640 -20.91 18.01 -3.02
N GLY A 641 -19.60 17.72 -3.02
CA GLY A 641 -19.04 16.49 -3.61
C GLY A 641 -19.16 16.42 -5.14
N ASN A 642 -19.21 17.56 -5.84
CA ASN A 642 -19.47 17.65 -7.28
C ASN A 642 -18.26 18.16 -8.07
N VAL A 643 -18.34 18.13 -9.40
CA VAL A 643 -17.34 18.76 -10.28
C VAL A 643 -17.95 19.80 -11.21
N GLN A 644 -17.18 20.84 -11.52
CA GLN A 644 -17.48 21.83 -12.54
C GLN A 644 -16.46 21.70 -13.68
N LEU A 645 -16.96 21.51 -14.90
CA LEU A 645 -16.17 21.49 -16.12
C LEU A 645 -16.12 22.91 -16.68
N LEU A 646 -14.92 23.40 -16.95
CA LEU A 646 -14.67 24.64 -17.66
C LEU A 646 -14.16 24.28 -19.06
N LEU A 647 -15.01 24.50 -20.05
CA LEU A 647 -14.72 24.29 -21.46
C LEU A 647 -14.26 25.63 -22.05
N ARG A 648 -12.98 25.73 -22.42
CA ARG A 648 -12.35 26.99 -22.83
C ARG A 648 -11.86 26.89 -24.27
N ASN A 649 -12.08 27.94 -25.04
CA ASN A 649 -11.51 28.07 -26.37
C ASN A 649 -10.61 29.30 -26.41
N GLU A 650 -9.30 29.10 -26.32
CA GLU A 650 -8.32 30.19 -26.34
C GLU A 650 -8.00 30.66 -27.78
N GLY A 651 -8.59 30.01 -28.79
CA GLY A 651 -8.46 30.37 -30.20
C GLY A 651 -9.43 31.47 -30.64
N ALA A 652 -9.48 31.75 -31.94
CA ALA A 652 -10.32 32.82 -32.50
C ALA A 652 -11.66 32.32 -33.08
N ARG A 653 -11.68 31.11 -33.68
CA ARG A 653 -12.89 30.51 -34.26
C ARG A 653 -13.67 29.71 -33.23
N GLU A 654 -14.98 29.65 -33.39
CA GLU A 654 -15.88 28.80 -32.57
C GLU A 654 -15.52 27.31 -32.73
N CYS A 655 -15.70 26.55 -31.64
CA CYS A 655 -15.67 25.09 -31.66
C CYS A 655 -16.81 24.49 -30.82
N VAL A 656 -17.06 23.21 -31.02
CA VAL A 656 -18.04 22.41 -30.30
C VAL A 656 -17.32 21.36 -29.45
N PHE A 657 -17.50 21.45 -28.13
CA PHE A 657 -17.13 20.38 -27.21
C PHE A 657 -18.25 19.34 -27.13
N THR A 658 -17.88 18.06 -27.09
CA THR A 658 -18.80 16.96 -26.78
C THR A 658 -18.33 16.24 -25.52
N VAL A 659 -19.16 16.21 -24.49
CA VAL A 659 -18.89 15.50 -23.22
C VAL A 659 -19.67 14.18 -23.22
N ARG A 660 -18.99 13.07 -22.91
CA ARG A 660 -19.58 11.73 -22.77
C ARG A 660 -19.16 11.12 -21.45
N ALA A 661 -20.12 10.61 -20.69
CA ALA A 661 -19.81 9.78 -19.53
C ALA A 661 -19.17 8.46 -19.98
N LYS A 662 -18.14 8.02 -19.26
CA LYS A 662 -17.53 6.69 -19.42
C LYS A 662 -18.00 5.74 -18.32
N ALA A 663 -18.37 6.28 -17.15
CA ALA A 663 -19.00 5.56 -16.05
C ALA A 663 -20.00 6.45 -15.27
N TYR A 664 -20.79 5.82 -14.40
CA TYR A 664 -21.72 6.41 -13.41
C TYR A 664 -22.94 7.17 -13.93
N ARG A 665 -23.06 7.38 -15.24
CA ARG A 665 -24.19 8.08 -15.85
C ARG A 665 -24.60 7.44 -17.17
N ASP A 666 -25.89 7.56 -17.46
CA ASP A 666 -26.55 7.02 -18.66
C ASP A 666 -27.19 8.11 -19.53
N ASP A 667 -26.98 9.38 -19.19
CA ASP A 667 -27.40 10.53 -19.97
C ASP A 667 -26.25 11.17 -20.76
N GLY A 668 -26.58 12.12 -21.64
CA GLY A 668 -25.67 12.68 -22.65
C GLY A 668 -25.74 11.95 -24.00
N PRO A 669 -24.79 12.19 -24.93
CA PRO A 669 -23.71 13.17 -24.85
C PRO A 669 -24.24 14.61 -24.74
N TRP A 670 -23.45 15.50 -24.12
CA TRP A 670 -23.75 16.93 -24.08
C TRP A 670 -22.85 17.68 -25.03
N THR A 671 -23.41 18.64 -25.78
CA THR A 671 -22.65 19.46 -26.72
C THR A 671 -22.68 20.93 -26.30
N PHE A 672 -21.53 21.59 -26.43
CA PHE A 672 -21.37 23.00 -26.04
C PHE A 672 -20.61 23.76 -27.13
N LYS A 673 -21.26 24.76 -27.72
CA LYS A 673 -20.63 25.73 -28.61
C LYS A 673 -19.88 26.78 -27.79
N VAL A 674 -18.61 27.01 -28.10
CA VAL A 674 -17.75 27.97 -27.38
C VAL A 674 -17.02 28.85 -28.39
N LYS A 675 -17.36 30.14 -28.37
CA LYS A 675 -16.73 31.17 -29.21
C LYS A 675 -15.24 31.30 -28.89
N GLY A 676 -14.46 31.82 -29.83
CA GLY A 676 -13.06 32.16 -29.57
C GLY A 676 -12.91 33.15 -28.42
N GLY A 677 -11.93 32.91 -27.55
CA GLY A 677 -11.68 33.67 -26.32
C GLY A 677 -12.73 33.48 -25.21
N ALA A 678 -13.73 32.60 -25.40
CA ALA A 678 -14.79 32.38 -24.43
C ALA A 678 -14.60 31.10 -23.60
N GLU A 679 -15.37 31.02 -22.52
CA GLU A 679 -15.48 29.82 -21.69
C GLU A 679 -16.94 29.46 -21.43
N ARG A 680 -17.19 28.17 -21.19
CA ARG A 680 -18.50 27.65 -20.80
C ARG A 680 -18.33 26.73 -19.60
N LYS A 681 -19.08 27.02 -18.54
CA LYS A 681 -19.17 26.19 -17.35
C LYS A 681 -20.30 25.18 -17.46
N HIS A 682 -20.04 23.95 -17.05
CA HIS A 682 -21.03 22.89 -16.92
C HIS A 682 -20.85 22.17 -15.58
N HIS A 683 -21.93 22.10 -14.79
CA HIS A 683 -21.91 21.44 -13.48
C HIS A 683 -22.30 19.97 -13.63
N TRP A 684 -21.60 19.09 -12.93
CA TRP A 684 -21.80 17.66 -12.99
C TRP A 684 -22.00 17.10 -11.58
N LYS A 685 -23.23 16.66 -11.30
CA LYS A 685 -23.62 16.09 -10.01
C LYS A 685 -23.13 14.65 -9.85
N LEU A 686 -22.68 14.29 -8.64
CA LEU A 686 -22.09 12.98 -8.31
C LEU A 686 -22.80 12.23 -7.17
N ASP A 687 -23.97 12.69 -6.74
CA ASP A 687 -24.73 12.13 -5.61
C ASP A 687 -24.97 10.61 -5.74
N GLY A 688 -25.20 10.13 -6.96
CA GLY A 688 -25.48 8.72 -7.26
C GLY A 688 -24.25 7.80 -7.33
N SER A 689 -23.04 8.36 -7.25
CA SER A 689 -21.79 7.61 -7.46
C SER A 689 -20.84 7.65 -6.26
N GLY A 690 -21.23 8.28 -5.14
CA GLY A 690 -20.33 8.45 -4.00
C GLY A 690 -19.16 9.40 -4.31
N ASN A 691 -19.43 10.45 -5.07
CA ASN A 691 -18.47 11.48 -5.51
C ASN A 691 -17.48 11.01 -6.59
N TRP A 692 -17.73 9.88 -7.24
CA TRP A 692 -16.91 9.37 -8.35
C TRP A 692 -17.36 9.93 -9.70
N TYR A 693 -16.42 10.34 -10.54
CA TYR A 693 -16.67 10.83 -11.90
C TYR A 693 -15.75 10.15 -12.92
N ASP A 694 -16.24 9.98 -14.14
CA ASP A 694 -15.43 9.55 -15.29
C ASP A 694 -16.12 9.96 -16.60
N PHE A 695 -15.50 10.87 -17.33
CA PHE A 695 -16.01 11.35 -18.61
C PHE A 695 -14.87 11.69 -19.56
N VAL A 696 -15.20 11.70 -20.85
CA VAL A 696 -14.33 12.15 -21.92
C VAL A 696 -14.92 13.38 -22.60
N VAL A 697 -14.06 14.33 -22.93
CA VAL A 697 -14.41 15.52 -23.72
C VAL A 697 -13.66 15.47 -25.04
N THR A 698 -14.40 15.50 -26.15
CA THR A 698 -13.85 15.67 -27.51
C THR A 698 -14.21 17.04 -28.07
N CYS A 699 -13.55 17.45 -29.16
CA CYS A 699 -13.81 18.73 -29.82
C CYS A 699 -13.79 18.56 -31.34
N ASP A 700 -14.71 19.21 -32.06
CA ASP A 700 -14.80 19.16 -33.52
C ASP A 700 -13.64 19.86 -34.25
N ALA A 701 -12.88 20.70 -33.54
CA ALA A 701 -11.70 21.39 -34.06
C ALA A 701 -10.51 20.46 -34.36
N ASP A 702 -10.43 19.32 -33.65
CA ASP A 702 -9.37 18.32 -33.82
C ASP A 702 -9.94 16.92 -33.54
N THR A 703 -10.02 16.08 -34.57
CA THR A 703 -10.52 14.70 -34.45
C THR A 703 -9.66 13.81 -33.55
N GLY A 704 -8.41 14.18 -33.29
CA GLY A 704 -7.52 13.53 -32.33
C GLY A 704 -7.63 14.08 -30.90
N TYR A 705 -8.35 15.19 -30.70
CA TYR A 705 -8.48 15.82 -29.40
C TYR A 705 -9.38 15.02 -28.46
N SER A 706 -8.80 14.59 -27.35
CA SER A 706 -9.51 13.98 -26.24
C SER A 706 -8.93 14.44 -24.91
N ARG A 707 -9.83 14.66 -23.95
CA ARG A 707 -9.49 14.88 -22.55
C ARG A 707 -10.38 13.97 -21.71
N ARG A 708 -9.81 12.90 -21.13
CA ARG A 708 -10.51 12.07 -20.13
C ARG A 708 -10.18 12.57 -18.73
N PHE A 709 -11.20 12.64 -17.88
CA PHE A 709 -11.09 12.97 -16.47
C PHE A 709 -11.83 11.93 -15.65
N ALA A 710 -11.11 11.22 -14.78
CA ALA A 710 -11.70 10.30 -13.81
C ALA A 710 -11.09 10.44 -12.42
N GLY A 711 -11.87 10.13 -11.39
CA GLY A 711 -11.43 10.11 -10.00
C GLY A 711 -12.58 10.30 -9.02
N ARG A 712 -12.24 10.58 -7.76
CA ARG A 712 -13.19 10.91 -6.69
C ARG A 712 -12.97 12.33 -6.17
N VAL A 713 -14.05 13.04 -5.88
CA VAL A 713 -13.98 14.31 -5.13
C VAL A 713 -13.92 13.98 -3.64
N GLU A 714 -12.77 14.23 -3.02
CA GLU A 714 -12.62 14.07 -1.56
C GLU A 714 -13.24 15.27 -0.84
N THR A 715 -14.22 15.00 0.02
CA THR A 715 -14.95 16.02 0.79
C THR A 715 -14.42 16.16 2.23
N GLY A 716 -13.51 15.26 2.64
CA GLY A 716 -13.11 15.07 4.04
C GLY A 716 -13.97 14.06 4.79
N GLU A 717 -15.07 13.60 4.18
CA GLU A 717 -15.96 12.60 4.76
C GLU A 717 -15.71 11.20 4.19
N HIS A 718 -16.11 10.18 4.96
CA HIS A 718 -16.14 8.80 4.49
C HIS A 718 -17.14 8.64 3.32
N SER A 719 -16.82 7.74 2.38
CA SER A 719 -17.63 7.49 1.18
C SER A 719 -17.60 6.00 0.83
N VAL A 720 -17.64 5.66 -0.46
CA VAL A 720 -17.54 4.32 -1.02
C VAL A 720 -16.37 4.21 -1.99
N SER A 721 -15.86 2.98 -2.16
CA SER A 721 -14.92 2.64 -3.23
C SER A 721 -15.54 2.83 -4.62
N ASP A 722 -14.74 2.83 -5.68
CA ASP A 722 -15.20 3.03 -7.07
C ASP A 722 -16.36 2.07 -7.44
N PRO A 723 -17.58 2.58 -7.71
CA PRO A 723 -18.72 1.75 -8.12
C PRO A 723 -18.56 1.07 -9.48
N ALA A 724 -17.67 1.57 -10.33
CA ALA A 724 -17.38 1.05 -11.65
C ALA A 724 -16.22 0.03 -11.64
N MET A 725 -15.58 -0.23 -10.50
CA MET A 725 -14.53 -1.25 -10.37
C MET A 725 -15.03 -2.60 -10.90
N GLY A 726 -14.25 -3.22 -11.80
CA GLY A 726 -14.61 -4.49 -12.45
C GLY A 726 -15.58 -4.38 -13.63
N PHE A 727 -16.02 -3.17 -14.00
CA PHE A 727 -16.79 -2.93 -15.21
C PHE A 727 -15.91 -2.35 -16.33
N GLY A 728 -16.22 -2.69 -17.58
CA GLY A 728 -15.61 -2.04 -18.74
C GLY A 728 -16.13 -0.62 -18.94
N ASP A 729 -15.38 0.18 -19.69
CA ASP A 729 -15.83 1.50 -20.13
C ASP A 729 -17.18 1.39 -20.87
N ARG A 730 -18.11 2.31 -20.58
CA ARG A 730 -19.29 2.49 -21.41
C ARG A 730 -18.90 3.31 -22.64
N PHE A 731 -19.18 2.76 -23.83
CA PHE A 731 -19.00 3.32 -25.18
C PHE A 731 -17.57 3.39 -25.71
#